data_AF-A0A2K1WSR6-F1
#
_entry.id   AF-A0A2K1WSR6-F1
#
_cell.length_a   1.000
_cell.length_b   1.000
_cell.length_c   1.000
_cell.angle_alpha   90.00
_cell.angle_beta   90.00
_cell.angle_gamma   90.00
#
_symmetry.space_group_name_H-M   'P 1'
#
loop_
_entity.id
_entity.type
_entity.pdbx_description
1 polymer ?
#
loop_
_entity_poly.entity_id
_entity_poly.type
_entity_poly.pdbx_seq_one_letter_code
_entity_poly.pdbx_strand_id
1 'polypeptide(L)'
;MFAYISQSPSTPSTLTTGHPKGIKHDVFLSFSEQDTLAGFTSHLYAALDRKQILTFIDYQLVRGDEISASLLRTIEEAKLSVIVFSENYASSKWCLEELVRIFECRKNNGQIVIPVFYKVDPTHLRHQTGSFGDAFARLIRNKALTLEEVQSFRDALTDAANLSGWSLGNSGPESEFIEKIVGDVLKKLHAMSSSHTMTGLFGIDVRVSKVESLLNMESPDVLIIGIWVMGGIGKTTIAEVVRDNIRSRFERIFFANLRQKSDLRRKFLKRLLGQETLNTMGSLSFRDSFVRDRLRRIKVFIVLDDVDDLMRLDEWRDLLDGRNSSFGPGSKVLITSRNKQVLTNVVDQTYKVGGLNYEEAIQLFSSKALKTCIPTIDYRHLIEKIGRHVQGNPLALKVLGSSLYGKSIEEWHSALNKLAQHPQIEKALRISYDGLDSEQKSIFLDIAHFFKGRMLILDCFYGRSVKFDISTLIDKCLISIAKDSLFGDKLEMHDLEFIEELNLSGTAIKEVPSSIQFLTRLIMLDMSGCSELESLPEITVPMKSLLYLIMSKTGIKEIPLISFKHMISLWSLKLDGTPIKVLPELPPSLSRLRTHDCASLETVTSIINIGSLWDFTNCFKLDQKPLVAAMHLKIQSGEEIPDGRIQMVLPGSEIPEWFGNKGIGSSLTIRLPSNCHQLKGIAFCLVFLVPLPFYKVYYNYHVKSKNGKHDEVVFASREELTLTDVLVSCDSYHMILHYELELVKHLRKHSGNEVTFKFYHLEEDDCGRKLGRDIRRPFKLKSCGVYLHFDENLLADTDLP
;
A
#
# COMPACT_ATOMS: atom_id res chain seq x y z
N MET A 1 2.07 25.79 -72.35
CA MET A 1 3.28 26.64 -72.28
C MET A 1 4.17 26.05 -71.18
N PHE A 2 5.18 25.27 -71.59
CA PHE A 2 6.37 24.72 -70.89
C PHE A 2 6.18 24.12 -69.47
N ALA A 3 6.28 22.81 -69.17
CA ALA A 3 7.24 21.74 -69.51
C ALA A 3 8.71 22.07 -69.15
N TYR A 4 9.30 21.35 -68.18
CA TYR A 4 10.43 20.39 -68.32
C TYR A 4 10.89 19.87 -66.92
N ILE A 5 10.74 18.58 -66.61
CA ILE A 5 11.73 17.46 -66.63
C ILE A 5 12.81 17.48 -65.52
N SER A 6 12.84 16.42 -64.70
CA SER A 6 14.05 15.57 -64.52
C SER A 6 13.71 14.21 -63.89
N GLN A 7 14.15 13.14 -64.56
CA GLN A 7 14.09 11.74 -64.14
C GLN A 7 15.15 11.41 -63.06
N SER A 8 14.88 10.28 -62.38
CA SER A 8 15.57 9.58 -61.28
C SER A 8 17.06 9.24 -61.46
N PRO A 9 17.74 8.77 -60.38
CA PRO A 9 17.98 7.31 -60.29
C PRO A 9 17.80 6.65 -58.90
N SER A 10 17.29 5.41 -58.92
CA SER A 10 17.57 4.19 -58.11
C SER A 10 18.65 4.26 -57.01
N THR A 11 18.63 3.60 -55.84
CA THR A 11 17.88 2.52 -55.14
C THR A 11 18.41 2.51 -53.66
N PRO A 12 18.21 1.49 -52.81
CA PRO A 12 17.08 1.23 -51.92
C PRO A 12 17.45 1.34 -50.42
N SER A 13 16.57 1.85 -49.57
CA SER A 13 16.66 1.60 -48.12
C SER A 13 15.35 0.97 -47.65
N THR A 14 15.43 -0.34 -47.43
CA THR A 14 14.44 -1.19 -46.78
C THR A 14 13.92 -0.57 -45.48
N LEU A 15 12.70 -0.06 -45.53
CA LEU A 15 11.82 0.08 -44.37
C LEU A 15 10.62 -0.81 -44.65
N THR A 16 10.63 -1.97 -44.00
CA THR A 16 9.51 -2.89 -43.90
C THR A 16 8.29 -2.14 -43.36
N THR A 17 7.41 -1.73 -44.26
CA THR A 17 6.08 -1.22 -43.91
C THR A 17 5.26 -2.39 -43.35
N GLY A 18 5.14 -2.45 -42.03
CA GLY A 18 4.19 -3.34 -41.38
C GLY A 18 2.78 -3.05 -41.89
N HIS A 19 2.14 -4.05 -42.49
CA HIS A 19 0.74 -4.00 -42.86
C HIS A 19 -0.14 -3.70 -41.63
N PRO A 20 -1.23 -2.92 -41.77
CA PRO A 20 -2.19 -2.74 -40.69
C PRO A 20 -2.82 -4.11 -40.35
N LYS A 21 -2.80 -4.50 -39.07
CA LYS A 21 -3.51 -5.69 -38.56
C LYS A 21 -4.99 -5.59 -38.92
N GLY A 22 -5.49 -6.58 -39.68
CA GLY A 22 -6.89 -6.65 -40.10
C GLY A 22 -7.86 -6.75 -38.91
N ILE A 23 -9.03 -6.13 -39.06
CA ILE A 23 -10.13 -6.20 -38.09
C ILE A 23 -10.62 -7.65 -38.03
N LYS A 24 -10.55 -8.27 -36.84
CA LYS A 24 -11.10 -9.61 -36.61
C LYS A 24 -12.61 -9.53 -36.41
N HIS A 25 -13.36 -10.27 -37.20
CA HIS A 25 -14.82 -10.32 -37.11
C HIS A 25 -15.25 -11.40 -36.09
N ASP A 26 -16.35 -11.17 -35.38
CA ASP A 26 -16.90 -12.15 -34.43
C ASP A 26 -17.71 -13.23 -35.17
N VAL A 27 -18.48 -12.83 -36.19
CA VAL A 27 -19.37 -13.71 -36.95
C VAL A 27 -19.12 -13.56 -38.45
N PHE A 28 -19.02 -14.66 -39.17
CA PHE A 28 -19.17 -14.70 -40.62
C PHE A 28 -20.59 -15.14 -40.99
N LEU A 29 -21.29 -14.38 -41.82
CA LEU A 29 -22.66 -14.69 -42.24
C LEU A 29 -22.69 -15.11 -43.72
N SER A 30 -22.97 -16.38 -43.98
CA SER A 30 -23.12 -16.94 -45.33
C SER A 30 -24.60 -17.13 -45.67
N PHE A 31 -25.03 -16.71 -46.87
CA PHE A 31 -26.43 -16.76 -47.31
C PHE A 31 -26.53 -16.64 -48.83
N SER A 32 -27.72 -16.94 -49.37
CA SER A 32 -28.07 -16.68 -50.77
C SER A 32 -28.61 -15.26 -50.95
N GLU A 33 -27.92 -14.42 -51.71
CA GLU A 33 -28.41 -13.05 -51.98
C GLU A 33 -29.77 -13.02 -52.67
N GLN A 34 -30.05 -14.01 -53.53
CA GLN A 34 -31.24 -14.04 -54.37
C GLN A 34 -32.54 -14.15 -53.56
N ASP A 35 -32.47 -14.71 -52.35
CA ASP A 35 -33.66 -15.07 -51.57
C ASP A 35 -33.83 -14.26 -50.28
N THR A 36 -32.73 -13.95 -49.59
CA THR A 36 -32.81 -13.52 -48.19
C THR A 36 -32.21 -12.16 -47.92
N LEU A 37 -31.49 -11.56 -48.89
CA LEU A 37 -30.73 -10.33 -48.68
C LEU A 37 -31.60 -9.15 -48.23
N ALA A 38 -32.64 -8.81 -48.99
CA ALA A 38 -33.51 -7.67 -48.69
C ALA A 38 -34.56 -7.95 -47.59
N GLY A 39 -34.66 -9.21 -47.12
CA GLY A 39 -35.63 -9.65 -46.12
C GLY A 39 -34.95 -10.16 -44.86
N PHE A 40 -35.08 -11.46 -44.60
CA PHE A 40 -34.61 -12.14 -43.40
C PHE A 40 -33.15 -11.82 -43.02
N THR A 41 -32.21 -11.88 -43.97
CA THR A 41 -30.78 -11.69 -43.69
C THR A 41 -30.47 -10.25 -43.32
N SER A 42 -31.10 -9.24 -43.93
CA SER A 42 -30.91 -7.85 -43.51
C SER A 42 -31.39 -7.60 -42.08
N HIS A 43 -32.51 -8.20 -41.69
CA HIS A 43 -33.05 -8.09 -40.33
C HIS A 43 -32.20 -8.85 -39.32
N LEU A 44 -31.68 -10.02 -39.68
CA LEU A 44 -30.73 -10.79 -38.86
C LEU A 44 -29.44 -10.00 -38.65
N TYR A 45 -28.88 -9.41 -39.71
CA TYR A 45 -27.71 -8.55 -39.62
C TYR A 45 -27.94 -7.35 -38.71
N ALA A 46 -29.03 -6.61 -38.93
CA ALA A 46 -29.39 -5.47 -38.10
C ALA A 46 -29.59 -5.88 -36.63
N ALA A 47 -30.12 -7.08 -36.36
CA ALA A 47 -30.27 -7.59 -35.00
C ALA A 47 -28.92 -7.96 -34.35
N LEU A 48 -27.99 -8.56 -35.10
CA LEU A 48 -26.62 -8.82 -34.65
C LEU A 48 -25.86 -7.51 -34.36
N ASP A 49 -25.97 -6.52 -35.25
CA ASP A 49 -25.37 -5.19 -35.10
C ASP A 49 -25.91 -4.43 -33.89
N ARG A 50 -27.23 -4.46 -33.67
CA ARG A 50 -27.87 -3.89 -32.45
C ARG A 50 -27.35 -4.51 -31.15
N LYS A 51 -26.85 -5.74 -31.18
CA LYS A 51 -26.20 -6.42 -30.03
C LYS A 51 -24.68 -6.21 -30.00
N GLN A 52 -24.14 -5.35 -30.87
CA GLN A 52 -22.71 -5.04 -31.00
C GLN A 52 -21.85 -6.26 -31.35
N ILE A 53 -22.39 -7.17 -32.16
CA ILE A 53 -21.66 -8.32 -32.69
C ILE A 53 -21.04 -7.89 -34.02
N LEU A 54 -19.71 -7.96 -34.13
CA LEU A 54 -18.99 -7.60 -35.36
C LEU A 54 -19.20 -8.71 -36.41
N THR A 55 -20.25 -8.56 -37.22
CA THR A 55 -20.58 -9.51 -38.27
C THR A 55 -20.04 -9.06 -39.62
N PHE A 56 -19.28 -9.92 -40.28
CA PHE A 56 -18.93 -9.75 -41.68
C PHE A 56 -20.07 -10.24 -42.57
N ILE A 57 -20.46 -9.42 -43.54
CA ILE A 57 -21.29 -9.81 -44.66
C ILE A 57 -20.54 -9.50 -45.94
N ASP A 58 -20.49 -10.47 -46.85
CA ASP A 58 -20.00 -10.23 -48.19
C ASP A 58 -21.06 -9.46 -49.01
N TYR A 59 -20.96 -8.14 -49.03
CA TYR A 59 -21.73 -7.26 -49.92
C TYR A 59 -20.87 -6.72 -51.09
N GLN A 60 -19.55 -6.97 -51.10
CA GLN A 60 -18.60 -6.04 -51.72
C GLN A 60 -17.60 -6.62 -52.73
N LEU A 61 -17.66 -7.91 -53.06
CA LEU A 61 -16.81 -8.46 -54.12
C LEU A 61 -17.54 -8.50 -55.46
N VAL A 62 -16.94 -7.87 -56.48
CA VAL A 62 -17.41 -7.92 -57.87
C VAL A 62 -17.40 -9.38 -58.32
N ARG A 63 -18.57 -9.93 -58.61
CA ARG A 63 -18.74 -11.33 -59.02
C ARG A 63 -18.05 -11.60 -60.36
N GLY A 64 -17.04 -12.47 -60.35
CA GLY A 64 -16.31 -12.88 -61.56
C GLY A 64 -14.92 -13.47 -61.31
N ASP A 65 -14.27 -13.14 -60.19
CA ASP A 65 -12.92 -13.62 -59.85
C ASP A 65 -12.94 -14.75 -58.80
N GLU A 66 -11.84 -15.51 -58.71
CA GLU A 66 -11.58 -16.48 -57.65
C GLU A 66 -11.81 -15.87 -56.26
N ILE A 67 -12.25 -16.71 -55.29
CA ILE A 67 -12.47 -16.26 -53.90
C ILE A 67 -11.23 -15.49 -53.42
N SER A 68 -11.41 -14.19 -53.18
CA SER A 68 -10.28 -13.34 -52.78
C SER A 68 -9.61 -13.95 -51.54
N ALA A 69 -8.27 -13.96 -51.52
CA ALA A 69 -7.51 -14.44 -50.35
C ALA A 69 -7.94 -13.71 -49.06
N SER A 70 -8.45 -12.49 -49.17
CA SER A 70 -9.07 -11.74 -48.08
C SER A 70 -10.35 -12.37 -47.53
N LEU A 71 -11.24 -12.91 -48.37
CA LEU A 71 -12.47 -13.56 -47.92
C LEU A 71 -12.17 -14.88 -47.21
N LEU A 72 -11.27 -15.71 -47.78
CA LEU A 72 -10.82 -16.94 -47.13
C LEU A 72 -10.22 -16.67 -45.75
N ARG A 73 -9.38 -15.63 -45.63
CA ARG A 73 -8.81 -15.21 -44.36
C ARG A 73 -9.87 -14.72 -43.39
N THR A 74 -10.91 -14.04 -43.87
CA THR A 74 -12.01 -13.55 -43.03
C THR A 74 -12.84 -14.70 -42.47
N ILE A 75 -13.10 -15.74 -43.27
CA ILE A 75 -13.76 -16.97 -42.83
C ILE A 75 -12.91 -17.67 -41.76
N GLU A 76 -11.60 -17.80 -41.98
CA GLU A 76 -10.69 -18.41 -41.00
C GLU A 76 -10.56 -17.62 -39.69
N GLU A 77 -10.55 -16.29 -39.76
CA GLU A 77 -10.36 -15.41 -38.61
C GLU A 77 -11.64 -15.22 -37.78
N ALA A 78 -12.82 -15.53 -38.34
CA ALA A 78 -14.09 -15.42 -37.64
C ALA A 78 -14.19 -16.45 -36.50
N LYS A 79 -14.78 -16.05 -35.36
CA LYS A 79 -14.95 -16.96 -34.21
C LYS A 79 -16.04 -17.99 -34.47
N LEU A 80 -17.10 -17.59 -35.16
CA LEU A 80 -18.19 -18.48 -35.56
C LEU A 80 -18.77 -18.10 -36.93
N SER A 81 -19.41 -19.07 -37.57
CA SER A 81 -20.06 -18.89 -38.87
C SER A 81 -21.55 -19.22 -38.77
N VAL A 82 -22.41 -18.30 -39.20
CA VAL A 82 -23.86 -18.51 -39.32
C VAL A 82 -24.18 -18.72 -40.80
N ILE A 83 -24.86 -19.81 -41.12
CA ILE A 83 -25.19 -20.17 -42.51
C ILE A 83 -26.71 -20.16 -42.67
N VAL A 84 -27.24 -19.31 -43.54
CA VAL A 84 -28.67 -19.19 -43.82
C VAL A 84 -29.00 -19.96 -45.10
N PHE A 85 -29.50 -21.17 -44.94
CA PHE A 85 -29.97 -22.00 -46.03
C PHE A 85 -31.37 -21.59 -46.47
N SER A 86 -31.48 -21.16 -47.72
CA SER A 86 -32.71 -20.86 -48.44
C SER A 86 -32.86 -21.78 -49.64
N GLU A 87 -34.02 -21.73 -50.29
CA GLU A 87 -34.36 -22.60 -51.42
C GLU A 87 -33.34 -22.52 -52.57
N ASN A 88 -32.84 -21.33 -52.90
CA ASN A 88 -31.86 -21.12 -53.97
C ASN A 88 -30.40 -21.05 -53.46
N TYR A 89 -30.09 -21.39 -52.21
CA TYR A 89 -28.71 -21.36 -51.71
C TYR A 89 -27.77 -22.23 -52.56
N ALA A 90 -28.18 -23.45 -52.91
CA ALA A 90 -27.39 -24.35 -53.74
C ALA A 90 -27.34 -23.98 -55.23
N SER A 91 -28.01 -22.90 -55.65
CA SER A 91 -27.88 -22.39 -57.03
C SER A 91 -26.63 -21.54 -57.23
N SER A 92 -25.97 -21.11 -56.15
CA SER A 92 -24.76 -20.29 -56.19
C SER A 92 -23.52 -21.15 -55.92
N LYS A 93 -22.61 -21.22 -56.91
CA LYS A 93 -21.29 -21.87 -56.71
C LYS A 93 -20.56 -21.24 -55.51
N TRP A 94 -20.62 -19.91 -55.40
CA TRP A 94 -19.94 -19.14 -54.37
C TRP A 94 -20.39 -19.55 -52.95
N CYS A 95 -21.70 -19.64 -52.72
CA CYS A 95 -22.24 -20.05 -51.41
C CYS A 95 -21.84 -21.48 -51.02
N LEU A 96 -21.60 -22.36 -52.00
CA LEU A 96 -21.12 -23.72 -51.76
C LEU A 96 -19.61 -23.79 -51.51
N GLU A 97 -18.82 -22.96 -52.19
CA GLU A 97 -17.38 -22.85 -51.91
C GLU A 97 -17.14 -22.24 -50.51
N GLU A 98 -17.90 -21.21 -50.13
CA GLU A 98 -17.90 -20.68 -48.75
C GLU A 98 -18.26 -21.77 -47.74
N LEU A 99 -19.29 -22.58 -48.03
CA LEU A 99 -19.73 -23.67 -47.17
C LEU A 99 -18.61 -24.71 -46.96
N VAL A 100 -17.97 -25.16 -48.04
CA VAL A 100 -16.82 -26.08 -47.96
C VAL A 100 -15.73 -25.48 -47.08
N ARG A 101 -15.41 -24.20 -47.31
CA ARG A 101 -14.36 -23.52 -46.56
C ARG A 101 -14.67 -23.38 -45.06
N ILE A 102 -15.92 -23.05 -44.71
CA ILE A 102 -16.37 -23.00 -43.32
C ILE A 102 -16.22 -24.37 -42.66
N PHE A 103 -16.56 -25.46 -43.35
CA PHE A 103 -16.45 -26.81 -42.81
C PHE A 103 -14.99 -27.30 -42.71
N GLU A 104 -14.09 -26.86 -43.58
CA GLU A 104 -12.65 -27.03 -43.39
C GLU A 104 -12.16 -26.29 -42.13
N CYS A 105 -12.56 -25.02 -41.95
CA CYS A 105 -12.21 -24.24 -40.76
C CYS A 105 -12.75 -24.87 -39.47
N ARG A 106 -13.94 -25.47 -39.54
CA ARG A 106 -14.50 -26.25 -38.43
C ARG A 106 -13.67 -27.49 -38.12
N LYS A 107 -13.26 -28.26 -39.12
CA LYS A 107 -12.45 -29.49 -38.95
C LYS A 107 -11.04 -29.17 -38.44
N ASN A 108 -10.41 -28.12 -38.96
CA ASN A 108 -9.01 -27.79 -38.66
C ASN A 108 -8.84 -26.92 -37.41
N ASN A 109 -9.73 -25.93 -37.20
CA ASN A 109 -9.57 -24.90 -36.18
C ASN A 109 -10.68 -24.92 -35.12
N GLY A 110 -11.64 -25.85 -35.20
CA GLY A 110 -12.74 -25.96 -34.25
C GLY A 110 -13.76 -24.82 -34.31
N GLN A 111 -13.83 -24.09 -35.43
CA GLN A 111 -14.78 -22.99 -35.63
C GLN A 111 -16.23 -23.45 -35.40
N ILE A 112 -17.00 -22.68 -34.63
CA ILE A 112 -18.41 -23.00 -34.38
C ILE A 112 -19.25 -22.64 -35.60
N VAL A 113 -20.11 -23.58 -36.03
CA VAL A 113 -21.02 -23.38 -37.16
C VAL A 113 -22.46 -23.48 -36.68
N ILE A 114 -23.31 -22.52 -37.07
CA ILE A 114 -24.74 -22.47 -36.74
C ILE A 114 -25.55 -22.47 -38.04
N PRO A 115 -26.18 -23.59 -38.42
CA PRO A 115 -27.05 -23.64 -39.57
C PRO A 115 -28.44 -23.09 -39.24
N VAL A 116 -28.96 -22.24 -40.12
CA VAL A 116 -30.30 -21.66 -40.09
C VAL A 116 -31.04 -22.10 -41.35
N PHE A 117 -32.06 -22.94 -41.18
CA PHE A 117 -32.89 -23.46 -42.26
C PHE A 117 -34.12 -22.56 -42.43
N TYR A 118 -34.02 -21.60 -43.33
CA TYR A 118 -35.06 -20.61 -43.58
C TYR A 118 -36.00 -21.09 -44.68
N LYS A 119 -37.20 -21.54 -44.30
CA LYS A 119 -38.23 -22.08 -45.22
C LYS A 119 -37.73 -23.27 -46.07
N VAL A 120 -36.75 -24.01 -45.56
CA VAL A 120 -36.23 -25.25 -46.16
C VAL A 120 -36.13 -26.34 -45.11
N ASP A 121 -36.52 -27.56 -45.47
CA ASP A 121 -36.37 -28.73 -44.60
C ASP A 121 -34.90 -29.24 -44.62
N PRO A 122 -34.24 -29.46 -43.46
CA PRO A 122 -32.89 -30.02 -43.41
C PRO A 122 -32.72 -31.36 -44.15
N THR A 123 -33.77 -32.17 -44.28
CA THR A 123 -33.75 -33.43 -45.03
C THR A 123 -33.50 -33.21 -46.53
N HIS A 124 -34.04 -32.14 -47.09
CA HIS A 124 -33.79 -31.74 -48.47
C HIS A 124 -32.33 -31.33 -48.68
N LEU A 125 -31.68 -30.75 -47.68
CA LEU A 125 -30.23 -30.47 -47.73
C LEU A 125 -29.40 -31.74 -47.62
N ARG A 126 -29.76 -32.65 -46.70
CA ARG A 126 -29.02 -33.89 -46.45
C ARG A 126 -29.00 -34.82 -47.66
N HIS A 127 -30.14 -34.94 -48.35
CA HIS A 127 -30.28 -35.84 -49.49
C HIS A 127 -30.24 -35.11 -50.84
N GLN A 128 -30.12 -33.78 -50.84
CA GLN A 128 -30.19 -32.92 -52.03
C GLN A 128 -31.44 -33.22 -52.87
N THR A 129 -32.60 -33.21 -52.21
CA THR A 129 -33.92 -33.50 -52.81
C THR A 129 -34.83 -32.27 -52.76
N GLY A 130 -36.01 -32.36 -53.40
CA GLY A 130 -36.96 -31.26 -53.48
C GLY A 130 -36.41 -30.05 -54.26
N SER A 131 -36.97 -28.87 -54.01
CA SER A 131 -36.59 -27.65 -54.74
C SER A 131 -35.14 -27.20 -54.50
N PHE A 132 -34.60 -27.47 -53.32
CA PHE A 132 -33.17 -27.27 -53.03
C PHE A 132 -32.29 -28.19 -53.89
N GLY A 133 -32.68 -29.46 -54.03
CA GLY A 133 -32.02 -30.43 -54.91
C GLY A 133 -32.08 -30.03 -56.38
N ASP A 134 -33.22 -29.53 -56.85
CA ASP A 134 -33.38 -29.02 -58.21
C ASP A 134 -32.45 -27.82 -58.49
N ALA A 135 -32.32 -26.91 -57.53
CA ALA A 135 -31.39 -25.78 -57.60
C ALA A 135 -29.92 -26.25 -57.69
N PHE A 136 -29.54 -27.27 -56.89
CA PHE A 136 -28.20 -27.87 -56.93
C PHE A 136 -27.95 -28.60 -58.26
N ALA A 137 -28.90 -29.39 -58.75
CA ALA A 137 -28.80 -30.09 -60.03
C ALA A 137 -28.73 -29.13 -61.22
N ARG A 138 -29.37 -27.96 -61.14
CA ARG A 138 -29.26 -26.89 -62.13
C ARG A 138 -27.86 -26.27 -62.13
N LEU A 139 -27.25 -26.08 -60.96
CA LEU A 139 -25.87 -25.60 -60.86
C LEU A 139 -24.89 -26.56 -61.53
N ILE A 140 -25.00 -27.87 -61.25
CA ILE A 140 -24.16 -28.91 -61.85
C ILE A 140 -24.31 -28.97 -63.37
N ARG A 141 -25.52 -28.75 -63.90
CA ARG A 141 -25.77 -28.71 -65.35
C ARG A 141 -25.24 -27.46 -66.03
N ASN A 142 -25.30 -26.32 -65.36
CA ASN A 142 -25.01 -25.01 -65.96
C ASN A 142 -23.54 -24.57 -65.81
N LYS A 143 -22.79 -25.17 -64.87
CA LYS A 143 -21.36 -24.89 -64.66
C LYS A 143 -20.53 -26.15 -64.89
N ALA A 144 -19.39 -26.01 -65.54
CA ALA A 144 -18.41 -27.09 -65.74
C ALA A 144 -17.68 -27.41 -64.42
N LEU A 145 -18.40 -28.02 -63.46
CA LEU A 145 -17.87 -28.49 -62.19
C LEU A 145 -17.19 -29.85 -62.36
N THR A 146 -16.06 -30.04 -61.69
CA THR A 146 -15.37 -31.32 -61.59
C THR A 146 -16.12 -32.29 -60.67
N LEU A 147 -15.90 -33.60 -60.85
CA LEU A 147 -16.46 -34.64 -59.96
C LEU A 147 -16.05 -34.43 -58.50
N GLU A 148 -14.81 -33.98 -58.26
CA GLU A 148 -14.28 -33.71 -56.92
C GLU A 148 -14.98 -32.51 -56.25
N GLU A 149 -15.19 -31.40 -56.98
CA GLU A 149 -15.94 -30.25 -56.47
C GLU A 149 -17.38 -30.66 -56.10
N VAL A 150 -18.07 -31.40 -56.96
CA VAL A 150 -19.45 -31.85 -56.68
C VAL A 150 -19.50 -32.72 -55.44
N GLN A 151 -18.53 -33.62 -55.25
CA GLN A 151 -18.47 -34.46 -54.06
C GLN A 151 -18.22 -33.63 -52.80
N SER A 152 -17.28 -32.67 -52.85
CA SER A 152 -16.99 -31.77 -51.73
C SER A 152 -18.23 -30.96 -51.29
N PHE A 153 -19.03 -30.50 -52.26
CA PHE A 153 -20.28 -29.79 -51.98
C PHE A 153 -21.33 -30.70 -51.34
N ARG A 154 -21.49 -31.94 -51.83
CA ARG A 154 -22.40 -32.93 -51.23
C ARG A 154 -22.02 -33.25 -49.79
N ASP A 155 -20.73 -33.43 -49.53
CA ASP A 155 -20.22 -33.74 -48.20
C ASP A 155 -20.46 -32.57 -47.24
N ALA A 156 -20.16 -31.33 -47.66
CA ALA A 156 -20.37 -30.14 -46.84
C ALA A 156 -21.86 -29.86 -46.55
N LEU A 157 -22.74 -30.06 -47.54
CA LEU A 157 -24.20 -29.96 -47.36
C LEU A 157 -24.73 -31.03 -46.39
N THR A 158 -24.23 -32.26 -46.51
CA THR A 158 -24.59 -33.37 -45.62
C THR A 158 -24.12 -33.09 -44.19
N ASP A 159 -22.87 -32.65 -44.02
CA ASP A 159 -22.29 -32.27 -42.74
C ASP A 159 -23.06 -31.10 -42.09
N ALA A 160 -23.53 -30.13 -42.89
CA ALA A 160 -24.36 -29.02 -42.42
C ALA A 160 -25.76 -29.44 -42.00
N ALA A 161 -26.40 -30.37 -42.73
CA ALA A 161 -27.71 -30.91 -42.37
C ALA A 161 -27.67 -31.86 -41.16
N ASN A 162 -26.49 -32.35 -40.78
CA ASN A 162 -26.28 -33.19 -39.58
C ASN A 162 -26.06 -32.38 -38.31
N LEU A 163 -25.81 -31.07 -38.43
CA LEU A 163 -25.70 -30.17 -37.30
C LEU A 163 -27.07 -29.82 -36.71
N SER A 164 -27.13 -29.65 -35.38
CA SER A 164 -28.27 -29.00 -34.74
C SER A 164 -28.31 -27.52 -35.12
N GLY A 165 -29.40 -27.11 -35.76
CA GLY A 165 -29.62 -25.76 -36.24
C GLY A 165 -31.02 -25.25 -35.90
N TRP A 166 -31.31 -24.05 -36.40
CA TRP A 166 -32.60 -23.40 -36.23
C TRP A 166 -33.42 -23.57 -37.51
N SER A 167 -34.63 -24.12 -37.42
CA SER A 167 -35.54 -24.23 -38.56
C SER A 167 -36.75 -23.32 -38.40
N LEU A 168 -37.11 -22.61 -39.46
CA LEU A 168 -38.34 -21.82 -39.54
C LEU A 168 -39.31 -22.50 -40.50
N GLY A 169 -40.41 -23.02 -39.96
CA GLY A 169 -41.54 -23.52 -40.75
C GLY A 169 -42.34 -22.39 -41.39
N ASN A 170 -43.33 -22.73 -42.21
CA ASN A 170 -44.06 -21.79 -43.06
C ASN A 170 -44.96 -20.76 -42.36
N SER A 171 -45.12 -20.79 -41.02
CA SER A 171 -46.09 -19.94 -40.30
C SER A 171 -45.57 -19.22 -39.05
N GLY A 172 -44.26 -19.23 -38.77
CA GLY A 172 -43.68 -18.58 -37.60
C GLY A 172 -43.33 -17.10 -37.83
N PRO A 173 -43.47 -16.21 -36.82
CA PRO A 173 -43.02 -14.83 -36.92
C PRO A 173 -41.48 -14.75 -37.04
N GLU A 174 -40.99 -14.19 -38.15
CA GLU A 174 -39.55 -14.08 -38.45
C GLU A 174 -38.79 -13.28 -37.39
N SER A 175 -39.42 -12.29 -36.74
CA SER A 175 -38.81 -11.47 -35.71
C SER A 175 -38.42 -12.26 -34.44
N GLU A 176 -39.30 -13.14 -33.97
CA GLU A 176 -39.02 -14.01 -32.81
C GLU A 176 -37.94 -15.04 -33.14
N PHE A 177 -37.97 -15.55 -34.38
CA PHE A 177 -36.96 -16.48 -34.88
C PHE A 177 -35.57 -15.83 -34.95
N ILE A 178 -35.46 -14.59 -35.42
CA ILE A 178 -34.21 -13.82 -35.43
C ILE A 178 -33.67 -13.62 -34.01
N GLU A 179 -34.51 -13.22 -33.05
CA GLU A 179 -34.06 -13.03 -31.66
C GLU A 179 -33.56 -14.33 -31.03
N LYS A 180 -34.16 -15.49 -31.36
CA LYS A 180 -33.66 -16.80 -30.92
C LYS A 180 -32.27 -17.10 -31.47
N ILE A 181 -32.05 -16.86 -32.77
CA ILE A 181 -30.74 -17.06 -33.42
C ILE A 181 -29.69 -16.13 -32.81
N VAL A 182 -29.99 -14.83 -32.69
CA VAL A 182 -29.08 -13.83 -32.12
C VAL A 182 -28.75 -14.17 -30.65
N GLY A 183 -29.74 -14.65 -29.89
CA GLY A 183 -29.53 -15.13 -28.53
C GLY A 183 -28.59 -16.33 -28.44
N ASP A 184 -28.70 -17.29 -29.38
CA ASP A 184 -27.81 -18.46 -29.45
C ASP A 184 -26.37 -18.07 -29.84
N VAL A 185 -26.22 -17.20 -30.84
CA VAL A 185 -24.92 -16.62 -31.24
C VAL A 185 -24.25 -15.95 -30.05
N LEU A 186 -24.97 -15.10 -29.31
CA LEU A 186 -24.44 -14.39 -28.14
C LEU A 186 -23.99 -15.36 -27.04
N LYS A 187 -24.78 -16.41 -26.77
CA LYS A 187 -24.43 -17.45 -25.79
C LYS A 187 -23.15 -18.17 -26.17
N LYS A 188 -23.00 -18.56 -27.44
CA LYS A 188 -21.80 -19.24 -27.97
C LYS A 188 -20.57 -18.32 -27.91
N LEU A 189 -20.68 -17.07 -28.33
CA LEU A 189 -19.59 -16.07 -28.22
C LEU A 189 -19.17 -15.85 -26.76
N HIS A 190 -20.13 -15.80 -25.83
CA HIS A 190 -19.85 -15.65 -24.42
C HIS A 190 -19.10 -16.87 -23.87
N ALA A 191 -19.56 -18.09 -24.18
CA ALA A 191 -18.88 -19.32 -23.75
C ALA A 191 -17.41 -19.38 -24.23
N MET A 192 -17.14 -18.90 -25.45
CA MET A 192 -15.78 -18.79 -25.99
C MET A 192 -14.92 -17.72 -25.29
N SER A 193 -15.56 -16.70 -24.72
CA SER A 193 -14.88 -15.61 -24.00
C SER A 193 -14.62 -15.96 -22.52
N SER A 194 -15.47 -16.81 -21.93
CA SER A 194 -15.41 -17.22 -20.51
C SER A 194 -14.18 -18.07 -20.14
N SER A 195 -13.47 -18.65 -21.11
CA SER A 195 -12.30 -19.50 -20.85
C SER A 195 -11.06 -18.72 -20.42
N HIS A 196 -11.03 -17.40 -20.58
CA HIS A 196 -9.84 -16.58 -20.34
C HIS A 196 -9.93 -15.61 -19.14
N THR A 197 -11.07 -15.48 -18.45
CA THR A 197 -11.26 -14.45 -17.41
C THR A 197 -11.18 -14.95 -15.97
N MET A 198 -11.14 -16.27 -15.71
CA MET A 198 -11.15 -16.84 -14.35
C MET A 198 -9.76 -17.27 -13.83
N THR A 199 -8.70 -17.10 -14.61
CA THR A 199 -7.33 -17.44 -14.15
C THR A 199 -6.82 -16.40 -13.15
N GLY A 200 -6.83 -16.75 -11.87
CA GLY A 200 -6.17 -15.98 -10.80
C GLY A 200 -7.07 -15.22 -9.82
N LEU A 201 -8.35 -15.57 -9.72
CA LEU A 201 -9.26 -15.13 -8.65
C LEU A 201 -9.45 -16.28 -7.65
N PHE A 202 -8.76 -16.21 -6.51
CA PHE A 202 -8.82 -17.25 -5.47
C PHE A 202 -9.86 -16.89 -4.41
N GLY A 203 -10.65 -17.88 -3.98
CA GLY A 203 -11.66 -17.73 -2.92
C GLY A 203 -12.90 -16.91 -3.29
N ILE A 204 -12.99 -16.39 -4.52
CA ILE A 204 -14.11 -15.51 -4.90
C ILE A 204 -15.43 -16.28 -5.01
N ASP A 205 -15.39 -17.57 -5.32
CA ASP A 205 -16.56 -18.41 -5.61
C ASP A 205 -17.52 -18.51 -4.41
N VAL A 206 -16.99 -18.73 -3.20
CA VAL A 206 -17.80 -18.80 -1.98
C VAL A 206 -18.49 -17.45 -1.70
N ARG A 207 -17.77 -16.36 -1.93
CA ARG A 207 -18.25 -14.98 -1.70
C ARG A 207 -19.32 -14.60 -2.72
N VAL A 208 -19.10 -14.93 -4.00
CA VAL A 208 -20.04 -14.73 -5.10
C VAL A 208 -21.30 -15.57 -4.91
N SER A 209 -21.16 -16.86 -4.59
CA SER A 209 -22.29 -17.75 -4.29
C SER A 209 -23.15 -17.20 -3.16
N LYS A 210 -22.54 -16.60 -2.13
CA LYS A 210 -23.27 -15.95 -1.04
C LYS A 210 -24.07 -14.74 -1.53
N VAL A 211 -23.47 -13.87 -2.36
CA VAL A 211 -24.19 -12.72 -2.96
C VAL A 211 -25.33 -13.19 -3.87
N GLU A 212 -25.09 -14.20 -4.71
CA GLU A 212 -26.12 -14.79 -5.58
C GLU A 212 -27.29 -15.36 -4.78
N SER A 213 -27.03 -15.99 -3.62
CA SER A 213 -28.08 -16.47 -2.72
C SER A 213 -28.93 -15.34 -2.14
N LEU A 214 -28.31 -14.19 -1.81
CA LEU A 214 -29.00 -13.01 -1.27
C LEU A 214 -29.83 -12.28 -2.32
N LEU A 215 -29.37 -12.27 -3.57
CA LEU A 215 -30.10 -11.68 -4.69
C LEU A 215 -31.40 -12.44 -5.01
N ASN A 216 -31.55 -13.68 -4.52
CA ASN A 216 -32.74 -14.54 -4.66
C ASN A 216 -33.37 -14.44 -6.07
N MET A 217 -32.70 -15.07 -7.03
CA MET A 217 -33.01 -14.90 -8.47
C MET A 217 -34.40 -15.37 -8.88
N GLU A 218 -35.06 -16.21 -8.08
CA GLU A 218 -36.39 -16.73 -8.36
C GLU A 218 -37.50 -15.82 -7.82
N SER A 219 -37.18 -14.88 -6.92
CA SER A 219 -38.16 -13.93 -6.40
C SER A 219 -38.46 -12.83 -7.44
N PRO A 220 -39.76 -12.55 -7.70
CA PRO A 220 -40.19 -11.44 -8.55
C PRO A 220 -40.04 -10.07 -7.86
N ASP A 221 -39.58 -10.01 -6.61
CA ASP A 221 -39.44 -8.77 -5.86
C ASP A 221 -38.23 -7.96 -6.33
N VAL A 222 -38.34 -6.63 -6.20
CA VAL A 222 -37.22 -5.73 -6.46
C VAL A 222 -36.36 -5.64 -5.20
N LEU A 223 -35.20 -6.29 -5.22
CA LEU A 223 -34.29 -6.37 -4.07
C LEU A 223 -33.07 -5.47 -4.24
N ILE A 224 -32.71 -4.77 -3.17
CA ILE A 224 -31.50 -3.96 -3.04
C ILE A 224 -30.60 -4.64 -2.01
N ILE A 225 -29.42 -5.08 -2.46
CA ILE A 225 -28.43 -5.74 -1.62
C ILE A 225 -27.23 -4.82 -1.42
N GLY A 226 -26.85 -4.61 -0.16
CA GLY A 226 -25.67 -3.84 0.21
C GLY A 226 -24.48 -4.74 0.53
N ILE A 227 -23.37 -4.61 -0.18
CA ILE A 227 -22.10 -5.23 0.14
C ILE A 227 -21.22 -4.19 0.84
N TRP A 228 -20.64 -4.51 1.99
CA TRP A 228 -19.71 -3.61 2.65
C TRP A 228 -18.44 -4.28 3.15
N VAL A 229 -17.31 -3.59 2.90
CA VAL A 229 -15.96 -4.16 3.09
C VAL A 229 -14.89 -3.08 3.29
N MET A 230 -13.84 -3.40 4.07
CA MET A 230 -12.59 -2.62 4.12
C MET A 230 -11.98 -2.38 2.72
N GLY A 231 -11.17 -1.32 2.59
CA GLY A 231 -10.42 -1.01 1.37
C GLY A 231 -9.51 -2.17 0.92
N GLY A 232 -9.50 -2.48 -0.37
CA GLY A 232 -8.58 -3.48 -0.95
C GLY A 232 -9.03 -4.95 -0.91
N ILE A 233 -10.18 -5.28 -0.31
CA ILE A 233 -10.70 -6.66 -0.24
C ILE A 233 -11.36 -7.15 -1.56
N GLY A 234 -11.56 -6.26 -2.53
CA GLY A 234 -12.06 -6.65 -3.86
C GLY A 234 -13.58 -6.55 -4.03
N LYS A 235 -14.23 -5.60 -3.35
CA LYS A 235 -15.67 -5.28 -3.51
C LYS A 235 -16.07 -5.05 -4.97
N THR A 236 -15.32 -4.21 -5.70
CA THR A 236 -15.52 -4.00 -7.15
C THR A 236 -15.38 -5.30 -7.92
N THR A 237 -14.38 -6.13 -7.61
CA THR A 237 -14.16 -7.43 -8.25
C THR A 237 -15.30 -8.41 -8.02
N ILE A 238 -15.85 -8.49 -6.80
CA ILE A 238 -17.02 -9.32 -6.50
C ILE A 238 -18.23 -8.83 -7.30
N ALA A 239 -18.46 -7.51 -7.35
CA ALA A 239 -19.57 -6.93 -8.08
C ALA A 239 -19.46 -7.17 -9.59
N GLU A 240 -18.25 -7.13 -10.15
CA GLU A 240 -17.97 -7.46 -11.56
C GLU A 240 -18.23 -8.95 -11.86
N VAL A 241 -17.74 -9.87 -11.02
CA VAL A 241 -17.95 -11.31 -11.21
C VAL A 241 -19.44 -11.67 -11.09
N VAL A 242 -20.14 -11.16 -10.07
CA VAL A 242 -21.58 -11.36 -9.91
C VAL A 242 -22.32 -10.84 -11.15
N ARG A 243 -21.98 -9.63 -11.62
CA ARG A 243 -22.59 -9.03 -12.81
C ARG A 243 -22.42 -9.92 -14.03
N ASP A 244 -21.23 -10.48 -14.23
CA ASP A 244 -20.92 -11.28 -15.40
C ASP A 244 -21.60 -12.67 -15.33
N ASN A 245 -21.66 -13.29 -14.14
CA ASN A 245 -22.37 -14.56 -13.90
C ASN A 245 -23.87 -14.48 -14.18
N ILE A 246 -24.51 -13.38 -13.75
CA ILE A 246 -25.97 -13.26 -13.80
C ILE A 246 -26.44 -12.49 -15.03
N ARG A 247 -25.51 -12.10 -15.92
CA ARG A 247 -25.77 -11.18 -17.03
C ARG A 247 -26.92 -11.60 -17.93
N SER A 248 -27.00 -12.90 -18.21
CA SER A 248 -28.00 -13.48 -19.11
C SER A 248 -29.44 -13.45 -18.57
N ARG A 249 -29.63 -13.17 -17.27
CA ARG A 249 -30.95 -13.19 -16.61
C ARG A 249 -31.67 -11.84 -16.58
N PHE A 250 -31.05 -10.78 -17.10
CA PHE A 250 -31.55 -9.40 -17.09
C PHE A 250 -31.53 -8.80 -18.50
N GLU A 251 -32.52 -7.98 -18.82
CA GLU A 251 -32.63 -7.34 -20.15
C GLU A 251 -31.63 -6.19 -20.33
N ARG A 252 -31.31 -5.52 -19.22
CA ARG A 252 -30.37 -4.39 -19.16
C ARG A 252 -29.56 -4.44 -17.88
N ILE A 253 -28.28 -4.09 -18.01
CA ILE A 253 -27.34 -4.02 -16.88
C ILE A 253 -26.62 -2.69 -16.89
N PHE A 254 -26.51 -2.11 -15.70
CA PHE A 254 -25.77 -0.89 -15.48
C PHE A 254 -24.77 -1.05 -14.35
N PHE A 255 -23.58 -0.51 -14.55
CA PHE A 255 -22.51 -0.46 -13.55
C PHE A 255 -22.02 0.98 -13.46
N ALA A 256 -22.15 1.59 -12.28
CA ALA A 256 -21.67 2.93 -12.00
C ALA A 256 -20.70 2.91 -10.83
N ASN A 257 -19.55 3.54 -11.00
CA ASN A 257 -18.65 3.85 -9.90
C ASN A 257 -18.90 5.30 -9.45
N LEU A 258 -19.45 5.48 -8.24
CA LEU A 258 -19.88 6.78 -7.72
C LEU A 258 -18.72 7.67 -7.23
N ARG A 259 -17.47 7.17 -7.24
CA ARG A 259 -16.28 7.95 -6.88
C ARG A 259 -15.82 8.88 -8.01
N GLN A 260 -16.20 8.61 -9.26
CA GLN A 260 -15.82 9.44 -10.41
C GLN A 260 -16.78 10.62 -10.61
N LYS A 261 -16.25 11.84 -10.80
CA LYS A 261 -17.01 13.10 -11.03
C LYS A 261 -17.73 13.18 -12.40
N SER A 262 -18.19 12.07 -12.97
CA SER A 262 -18.88 12.08 -14.27
C SER A 262 -20.39 12.16 -14.11
N ASP A 263 -21.10 12.69 -15.12
CA ASP A 263 -22.57 12.74 -15.18
C ASP A 263 -23.17 11.32 -15.35
N LEU A 264 -23.18 10.57 -14.24
CA LEU A 264 -23.56 9.16 -14.16
C LEU A 264 -25.06 8.97 -14.41
N ARG A 265 -25.88 9.94 -13.99
CA ARG A 265 -27.33 9.97 -14.23
C ARG A 265 -27.63 9.97 -15.72
N ARG A 266 -27.01 10.86 -16.49
CA ARG A 266 -27.21 10.92 -17.94
C ARG A 266 -26.72 9.65 -18.65
N LYS A 267 -25.58 9.09 -18.23
CA LYS A 267 -25.07 7.81 -18.75
C LYS A 267 -26.01 6.65 -18.45
N PHE A 268 -26.61 6.61 -17.27
CA PHE A 268 -27.61 5.61 -16.88
C PHE A 268 -28.84 5.67 -17.78
N LEU A 269 -29.45 6.86 -17.88
CA LEU A 269 -30.64 7.06 -18.73
C LEU A 269 -30.35 6.75 -20.19
N LYS A 270 -29.16 7.10 -20.69
CA LYS A 270 -28.72 6.79 -22.06
C LYS A 270 -28.68 5.27 -22.30
N ARG A 271 -28.15 4.54 -21.34
CA ARG A 271 -27.95 3.09 -21.46
C ARG A 271 -29.24 2.29 -21.29
N LEU A 272 -30.21 2.82 -20.56
CA LEU A 272 -31.50 2.17 -20.31
C LEU A 272 -32.60 2.57 -21.29
N LEU A 273 -32.72 3.86 -21.61
CA LEU A 273 -33.79 4.41 -22.45
C LEU A 273 -33.37 4.61 -23.91
N GLY A 274 -32.08 4.48 -24.24
CA GLY A 274 -31.53 4.70 -25.58
C GLY A 274 -31.19 6.18 -25.87
N GLN A 275 -30.25 6.38 -26.81
CA GLN A 275 -29.75 7.72 -27.17
C GLN A 275 -30.83 8.62 -27.80
N GLU A 276 -31.73 8.03 -28.58
CA GLU A 276 -32.78 8.75 -29.31
C GLU A 276 -33.77 9.43 -28.35
N THR A 277 -34.14 8.76 -27.26
CA THR A 277 -35.07 9.27 -26.25
C THR A 277 -34.49 10.47 -25.48
N LEU A 278 -33.18 10.49 -25.23
CA LEU A 278 -32.49 11.60 -24.56
C LEU A 278 -32.31 12.83 -25.44
N ASN A 279 -32.11 12.64 -26.74
CA ASN A 279 -31.92 13.75 -27.68
C ASN A 279 -33.21 14.57 -27.84
N THR A 280 -34.37 13.94 -27.67
CA THR A 280 -35.70 14.57 -27.84
C THR A 280 -36.21 15.30 -26.58
N MET A 281 -35.77 14.91 -25.36
CA MET A 281 -36.38 15.37 -24.09
C MET A 281 -35.50 16.24 -23.19
N GLY A 282 -34.26 16.57 -23.55
CA GLY A 282 -33.40 17.45 -22.73
C GLY A 282 -32.95 16.81 -21.40
N SER A 283 -32.88 17.59 -20.31
CA SER A 283 -32.40 17.13 -18.99
C SER A 283 -33.47 16.30 -18.26
N LEU A 284 -33.51 14.99 -18.53
CA LEU A 284 -34.36 14.05 -17.81
C LEU A 284 -33.90 13.83 -16.36
N SER A 285 -34.86 13.81 -15.43
CA SER A 285 -34.71 13.54 -14.00
C SER A 285 -35.28 12.17 -13.64
N PHE A 286 -34.80 11.57 -12.54
CA PHE A 286 -35.38 10.33 -12.01
C PHE A 286 -36.78 10.51 -11.43
N ARG A 287 -37.19 11.75 -11.16
CA ARG A 287 -38.55 12.09 -10.74
C ARG A 287 -39.57 12.06 -11.87
N ASP A 288 -39.13 12.07 -13.13
CA ASP A 288 -40.02 12.10 -14.28
C ASP A 288 -40.81 10.79 -14.38
N SER A 289 -42.13 10.89 -14.41
CA SER A 289 -43.04 9.75 -14.53
C SER A 289 -42.74 8.90 -15.77
N PHE A 290 -42.40 9.55 -16.88
CA PHE A 290 -41.99 8.89 -18.12
C PHE A 290 -40.80 7.94 -17.94
N VAL A 291 -39.78 8.36 -17.17
CA VAL A 291 -38.59 7.54 -16.89
C VAL A 291 -38.98 6.32 -16.04
N ARG A 292 -39.77 6.53 -14.98
CA ARG A 292 -40.22 5.46 -14.08
C ARG A 292 -41.12 4.46 -14.79
N ASP A 293 -42.03 4.90 -15.65
CA ASP A 293 -42.93 4.03 -16.40
C ASP A 293 -42.20 3.13 -17.40
N ARG A 294 -41.07 3.58 -17.94
CA ARG A 294 -40.21 2.79 -18.82
C ARG A 294 -39.38 1.79 -18.04
N LEU A 295 -38.78 2.22 -16.93
CA LEU A 295 -37.99 1.34 -16.05
C LEU A 295 -38.85 0.25 -15.40
N ARG A 296 -40.13 0.52 -15.12
CA ARG A 296 -41.12 -0.48 -14.67
C ARG A 296 -41.39 -1.62 -15.65
N ARG A 297 -41.07 -1.46 -16.93
CA ARG A 297 -41.36 -2.47 -17.97
C ARG A 297 -40.18 -3.39 -18.26
N ILE A 298 -39.02 -3.13 -17.67
CA ILE A 298 -37.76 -3.78 -18.01
C ILE A 298 -37.20 -4.42 -16.74
N LYS A 299 -36.75 -5.67 -16.84
CA LYS A 299 -36.01 -6.33 -15.77
C LYS A 299 -34.54 -5.92 -15.79
N VAL A 300 -34.10 -5.17 -14.78
CA VAL A 300 -32.77 -4.53 -14.76
C VAL A 300 -31.89 -5.04 -13.61
N PHE A 301 -30.57 -5.11 -13.86
CA PHE A 301 -29.56 -5.28 -12.81
C PHE A 301 -28.69 -4.02 -12.72
N ILE A 302 -28.64 -3.41 -11.54
CA ILE A 302 -27.90 -2.16 -11.33
C ILE A 302 -26.83 -2.39 -10.28
N VAL A 303 -25.58 -2.04 -10.59
CA VAL A 303 -24.47 -2.02 -9.63
C VAL A 303 -24.06 -0.57 -9.38
N LEU A 304 -24.16 -0.14 -8.12
CA LEU A 304 -23.66 1.14 -7.62
C LEU A 304 -22.41 0.85 -6.78
N ASP A 305 -21.24 1.10 -7.36
CA ASP A 305 -19.93 0.76 -6.78
C ASP A 305 -19.28 1.95 -6.05
N ASP A 306 -18.61 1.66 -4.94
CA ASP A 306 -17.85 2.60 -4.08
C ASP A 306 -18.70 3.80 -3.59
N VAL A 307 -19.80 3.48 -2.91
CA VAL A 307 -20.74 4.48 -2.36
C VAL A 307 -20.34 4.87 -0.94
N ASP A 308 -19.46 5.85 -0.80
CA ASP A 308 -18.86 6.22 0.50
C ASP A 308 -19.52 7.45 1.17
N ASP A 309 -20.50 8.11 0.53
CA ASP A 309 -21.16 9.35 0.99
C ASP A 309 -22.67 9.31 0.69
N LEU A 310 -23.50 9.68 1.69
CA LEU A 310 -24.96 9.77 1.58
C LEU A 310 -25.41 10.81 0.54
N MET A 311 -24.70 11.94 0.43
CA MET A 311 -25.04 13.01 -0.52
C MET A 311 -24.98 12.54 -1.98
N ARG A 312 -24.16 11.54 -2.29
CA ARG A 312 -24.09 10.94 -3.63
C ARG A 312 -25.21 9.94 -3.91
N LEU A 313 -25.74 9.31 -2.88
CA LEU A 313 -26.89 8.42 -2.97
C LEU A 313 -28.20 9.17 -3.07
N ASP A 314 -28.29 10.39 -2.55
CA ASP A 314 -29.51 11.19 -2.57
C ASP A 314 -30.05 11.40 -4.00
N GLU A 315 -29.19 11.53 -5.00
CA GLU A 315 -29.63 11.60 -6.41
C GLU A 315 -30.37 10.34 -6.87
N TRP A 316 -29.99 9.16 -6.35
CA TRP A 316 -30.58 7.87 -6.71
C TRP A 316 -31.74 7.46 -5.80
N ARG A 317 -31.88 8.15 -4.66
CA ARG A 317 -32.83 7.83 -3.61
C ARG A 317 -34.28 7.85 -4.09
N ASP A 318 -34.63 8.77 -4.99
CA ASP A 318 -35.96 8.81 -5.62
C ASP A 318 -36.32 7.49 -6.33
N LEU A 319 -35.35 6.77 -6.91
CA LEU A 319 -35.56 5.45 -7.51
C LEU A 319 -35.56 4.31 -6.49
N LEU A 320 -34.66 4.38 -5.51
CA LEU A 320 -34.42 3.30 -4.52
C LEU A 320 -35.53 3.24 -3.46
N ASP A 321 -35.93 4.38 -2.89
CA ASP A 321 -37.02 4.47 -1.91
C ASP A 321 -38.35 4.06 -2.57
N GLY A 322 -38.51 4.41 -3.85
CA GLY A 322 -39.64 4.03 -4.69
C GLY A 322 -39.49 2.72 -5.47
N ARG A 323 -38.56 1.80 -5.13
CA ARG A 323 -38.15 0.69 -6.01
C ARG A 323 -39.27 -0.15 -6.65
N ASN A 324 -40.29 -0.53 -5.88
CA ASN A 324 -41.45 -1.31 -6.37
C ASN A 324 -42.31 -0.52 -7.38
N SER A 325 -42.15 0.79 -7.36
CA SER A 325 -42.86 1.76 -8.19
C SER A 325 -41.94 2.40 -9.25
N SER A 326 -40.72 1.90 -9.40
CA SER A 326 -39.69 2.48 -10.28
C SER A 326 -39.02 1.44 -11.16
N PHE A 327 -39.00 0.16 -10.77
CA PHE A 327 -38.39 -0.92 -11.54
C PHE A 327 -39.37 -2.04 -11.86
N GLY A 328 -39.11 -2.78 -12.93
CA GLY A 328 -39.91 -3.93 -13.32
C GLY A 328 -39.70 -5.14 -12.40
N PRO A 329 -40.68 -6.07 -12.33
CA PRO A 329 -40.59 -7.26 -11.50
C PRO A 329 -39.30 -8.06 -11.73
N GLY A 330 -38.69 -8.52 -10.64
CA GLY A 330 -37.45 -9.30 -10.64
C GLY A 330 -36.17 -8.49 -10.86
N SER A 331 -36.25 -7.15 -10.91
CA SER A 331 -35.07 -6.28 -10.97
C SER A 331 -34.26 -6.33 -9.68
N LYS A 332 -32.94 -6.21 -9.75
CA LYS A 332 -32.07 -6.27 -8.57
C LYS A 332 -31.05 -5.13 -8.58
N VAL A 333 -30.74 -4.58 -7.42
CA VAL A 333 -29.74 -3.53 -7.23
C VAL A 333 -28.68 -4.01 -6.25
N LEU A 334 -27.41 -3.85 -6.63
CA LEU A 334 -26.26 -4.17 -5.80
C LEU A 334 -25.51 -2.88 -5.49
N ILE A 335 -25.37 -2.55 -4.20
CA ILE A 335 -24.65 -1.36 -3.75
C ILE A 335 -23.39 -1.81 -3.02
N THR A 336 -22.21 -1.37 -3.43
CA THR A 336 -20.96 -1.62 -2.70
C THR A 336 -20.53 -0.37 -1.94
N SER A 337 -20.12 -0.52 -0.68
CA SER A 337 -19.66 0.60 0.14
C SER A 337 -18.53 0.19 1.10
N ARG A 338 -17.79 1.17 1.60
CA ARG A 338 -16.90 1.00 2.77
C ARG A 338 -17.59 1.34 4.09
N ASN A 339 -18.70 2.06 4.03
CA ASN A 339 -19.41 2.58 5.18
C ASN A 339 -20.79 1.91 5.29
N LYS A 340 -20.99 1.13 6.35
CA LYS A 340 -22.26 0.43 6.59
C LYS A 340 -23.44 1.41 6.71
N GLN A 341 -23.23 2.59 7.30
CA GLN A 341 -24.29 3.59 7.53
C GLN A 341 -24.94 4.08 6.24
N VAL A 342 -24.17 4.12 5.15
CA VAL A 342 -24.65 4.54 3.84
C VAL A 342 -25.64 3.53 3.24
N LEU A 343 -25.57 2.27 3.68
CA LEU A 343 -26.48 1.21 3.28
C LEU A 343 -27.71 1.12 4.20
N THR A 344 -27.56 1.55 5.46
CA THR A 344 -28.65 1.54 6.45
C THR A 344 -29.84 2.36 5.95
N ASN A 345 -31.04 1.79 6.01
CA ASN A 345 -32.31 2.36 5.54
C ASN A 345 -32.52 2.41 4.01
N VAL A 346 -31.53 2.02 3.18
CA VAL A 346 -31.66 1.99 1.71
C VAL A 346 -31.75 0.57 1.17
N VAL A 347 -31.04 -0.37 1.80
CA VAL A 347 -30.94 -1.76 1.31
C VAL A 347 -31.84 -2.72 2.09
N ASP A 348 -32.31 -3.78 1.43
CA ASP A 348 -33.13 -4.84 2.05
C ASP A 348 -32.26 -5.78 2.89
N GLN A 349 -31.04 -6.07 2.43
CA GLN A 349 -30.09 -6.94 3.13
C GLN A 349 -28.64 -6.46 2.96
N THR A 350 -27.82 -6.70 3.97
CA THR A 350 -26.39 -6.37 3.93
C THR A 350 -25.51 -7.61 4.04
N TYR A 351 -24.43 -7.67 3.27
CA TYR A 351 -23.40 -8.70 3.36
C TYR A 351 -22.03 -8.09 3.69
N LYS A 352 -21.44 -8.50 4.81
CA LYS A 352 -20.06 -8.17 5.19
C LYS A 352 -19.12 -9.20 4.57
N VAL A 353 -18.23 -8.76 3.68
CA VAL A 353 -17.25 -9.67 3.05
C VAL A 353 -16.01 -9.78 3.95
N GLY A 354 -15.61 -11.01 4.27
CA GLY A 354 -14.34 -11.28 4.95
C GLY A 354 -13.14 -11.32 3.98
N GLY A 355 -11.94 -11.01 4.49
CA GLY A 355 -10.68 -11.21 3.76
C GLY A 355 -10.45 -12.68 3.38
N LEU A 356 -9.43 -12.94 2.56
CA LEU A 356 -9.04 -14.31 2.15
C LEU A 356 -8.68 -15.17 3.35
N ASN A 357 -9.10 -16.43 3.33
CA ASN A 357 -8.64 -17.39 4.33
C ASN A 357 -7.14 -17.70 4.12
N TYR A 358 -6.54 -18.40 5.07
CA TYR A 358 -5.10 -18.68 5.06
C TYR A 358 -4.62 -19.38 3.78
N GLU A 359 -5.36 -20.38 3.30
CA GLU A 359 -5.00 -21.14 2.09
C GLU A 359 -5.21 -20.30 0.82
N GLU A 360 -6.32 -19.59 0.72
CA GLU A 360 -6.64 -18.67 -0.39
C GLU A 360 -5.58 -17.56 -0.53
N ALA A 361 -5.12 -17.02 0.61
CA ALA A 361 -4.09 -15.98 0.65
C ALA A 361 -2.74 -16.50 0.14
N ILE A 362 -2.34 -17.70 0.54
CA ILE A 362 -1.11 -18.36 0.09
C ILE A 362 -1.17 -18.63 -1.41
N GLN A 363 -2.29 -19.15 -1.91
CA GLN A 363 -2.47 -19.45 -3.34
C GLN A 363 -2.43 -18.17 -4.18
N LEU A 364 -3.14 -17.11 -3.76
CA LEU A 364 -3.10 -15.82 -4.47
C LEU A 364 -1.69 -15.24 -4.50
N PHE A 365 -1.01 -15.21 -3.36
CA PHE A 365 0.35 -14.69 -3.28
C PHE A 365 1.33 -15.49 -4.14
N SER A 366 1.30 -16.82 -4.03
CA SER A 366 2.16 -17.74 -4.81
C SER A 366 1.92 -17.55 -6.31
N SER A 367 0.66 -17.39 -6.74
CA SER A 367 0.33 -17.17 -8.15
C SER A 367 0.95 -15.89 -8.71
N LYS A 368 1.14 -14.86 -7.87
CA LYS A 368 1.71 -13.56 -8.27
C LYS A 368 3.23 -13.52 -8.14
N ALA A 369 3.79 -14.20 -7.15
CA ALA A 369 5.22 -14.21 -6.86
C ALA A 369 6.00 -15.29 -7.62
N LEU A 370 5.39 -16.44 -7.88
CA LEU A 370 6.05 -17.63 -8.43
C LEU A 370 5.42 -18.13 -9.74
N LYS A 371 4.30 -17.54 -10.20
CA LYS A 371 3.45 -18.05 -11.30
C LYS A 371 2.89 -19.48 -11.07
N THR A 372 3.03 -20.03 -9.88
CA THR A 372 2.48 -21.33 -9.48
C THR A 372 1.56 -21.18 -8.26
N CYS A 373 0.53 -22.01 -8.16
CA CYS A 373 -0.40 -21.99 -7.01
C CYS A 373 0.13 -22.74 -5.79
N ILE A 374 1.21 -23.53 -5.97
CA ILE A 374 1.81 -24.37 -4.94
C ILE A 374 3.27 -23.89 -4.75
N PRO A 375 3.64 -23.43 -3.55
CA PRO A 375 5.01 -23.04 -3.27
C PRO A 375 5.91 -24.27 -3.07
N THR A 376 7.15 -24.19 -3.54
CA THR A 376 8.20 -25.16 -3.21
C THR A 376 8.60 -25.03 -1.73
N ILE A 377 9.19 -26.09 -1.14
CA ILE A 377 9.48 -26.20 0.30
C ILE A 377 10.26 -24.97 0.82
N ASP A 378 11.22 -24.48 0.04
CA ASP A 378 12.10 -23.37 0.41
C ASP A 378 11.37 -22.03 0.59
N TYR A 379 10.27 -21.81 -0.15
CA TYR A 379 9.50 -20.55 -0.10
C TYR A 379 8.32 -20.63 0.86
N ARG A 380 7.92 -21.84 1.28
CA ARG A 380 6.73 -22.07 2.11
C ARG A 380 6.78 -21.28 3.41
N HIS A 381 7.85 -21.40 4.18
CA HIS A 381 7.99 -20.68 5.45
C HIS A 381 7.94 -19.14 5.30
N LEU A 382 8.49 -18.60 4.21
CA LEU A 382 8.45 -17.16 3.92
C LEU A 382 7.05 -16.69 3.53
N ILE A 383 6.36 -17.46 2.71
CA ILE A 383 4.98 -17.18 2.29
C ILE A 383 4.02 -17.26 3.48
N GLU A 384 4.24 -18.21 4.40
CA GLU A 384 3.47 -18.31 5.65
C GLU A 384 3.69 -17.10 6.57
N LYS A 385 4.90 -16.51 6.57
CA LYS A 385 5.20 -15.28 7.31
C LYS A 385 4.51 -14.06 6.68
N ILE A 386 4.49 -13.96 5.35
CA ILE A 386 3.80 -12.90 4.61
C ILE A 386 2.27 -13.02 4.74
N GLY A 387 1.71 -14.22 4.61
CA GLY A 387 0.27 -14.47 4.75
C GLY A 387 -0.26 -14.06 6.12
N ARG A 388 0.53 -14.30 7.19
CA ARG A 388 0.24 -13.79 8.54
C ARG A 388 0.28 -12.26 8.64
N HIS A 389 1.20 -11.61 7.94
CA HIS A 389 1.39 -10.16 7.99
C HIS A 389 0.29 -9.38 7.22
N VAL A 390 -0.27 -9.97 6.17
CA VAL A 390 -1.23 -9.30 5.26
C VAL A 390 -2.70 -9.65 5.58
N GLN A 391 -2.93 -10.58 6.53
CA GLN A 391 -4.24 -10.98 7.07
C GLN A 391 -5.33 -11.19 6.00
N GLY A 392 -4.95 -11.80 4.87
CA GLY A 392 -5.90 -12.12 3.80
C GLY A 392 -6.37 -10.93 2.96
N ASN A 393 -5.71 -9.76 3.00
CA ASN A 393 -6.03 -8.65 2.10
C ASN A 393 -5.55 -8.95 0.66
N PRO A 394 -6.44 -9.20 -0.33
CA PRO A 394 -6.07 -9.56 -1.70
C PRO A 394 -5.21 -8.52 -2.42
N LEU A 395 -5.46 -7.23 -2.20
CA LEU A 395 -4.72 -6.15 -2.87
C LEU A 395 -3.27 -6.11 -2.38
N ALA A 396 -3.07 -6.17 -1.07
CA ALA A 396 -1.74 -6.19 -0.49
C ALA A 396 -0.97 -7.45 -0.88
N LEU A 397 -1.63 -8.61 -0.92
CA LEU A 397 -1.03 -9.87 -1.41
C LEU A 397 -0.61 -9.78 -2.88
N LYS A 398 -1.42 -9.16 -3.74
CA LYS A 398 -1.09 -8.96 -5.16
C LYS A 398 0.11 -8.04 -5.33
N VAL A 399 0.13 -6.89 -4.64
CA VAL A 399 1.22 -5.91 -4.72
C VAL A 399 2.53 -6.52 -4.24
N LEU A 400 2.53 -7.19 -3.08
CA LEU A 400 3.70 -7.83 -2.52
C LEU A 400 4.18 -8.99 -3.40
N GLY A 401 3.26 -9.87 -3.82
CA GLY A 401 3.59 -10.99 -4.68
C GLY A 401 4.22 -10.53 -6.00
N SER A 402 3.65 -9.50 -6.65
CA SER A 402 4.23 -8.94 -7.87
C SER A 402 5.58 -8.24 -7.65
N SER A 403 5.80 -7.60 -6.50
CA SER A 403 7.09 -6.96 -6.19
C SER A 403 8.24 -7.96 -5.96
N LEU A 404 7.89 -9.20 -5.58
CA LEU A 404 8.81 -10.28 -5.28
C LEU A 404 8.98 -11.27 -6.45
N TYR A 405 8.28 -11.01 -7.57
CA TYR A 405 8.35 -11.85 -8.76
C TYR A 405 9.75 -11.82 -9.39
N GLY A 406 10.37 -12.99 -9.57
CA GLY A 406 11.70 -13.14 -10.17
C GLY A 406 12.88 -12.75 -9.26
N LYS A 407 12.65 -12.57 -7.96
CA LYS A 407 13.64 -12.19 -6.95
C LYS A 407 14.29 -13.39 -6.25
N SER A 408 15.52 -13.24 -5.76
CA SER A 408 16.24 -14.29 -5.03
C SER A 408 15.66 -14.50 -3.62
N ILE A 409 15.93 -15.64 -3.01
CA ILE A 409 15.45 -15.95 -1.66
C ILE A 409 16.03 -14.98 -0.60
N GLU A 410 17.24 -14.46 -0.78
CA GLU A 410 17.85 -13.47 0.11
C GLU A 410 17.15 -12.10 -0.01
N GLU A 411 16.77 -11.69 -1.23
CA GLU A 411 15.99 -10.49 -1.47
C GLU A 411 14.60 -10.58 -0.83
N TRP A 412 13.99 -11.77 -0.80
CA TRP A 412 12.73 -12.02 -0.08
C TRP A 412 12.86 -11.84 1.44
N HIS A 413 13.95 -12.35 2.04
CA HIS A 413 14.23 -12.14 3.47
C HIS A 413 14.46 -10.66 3.79
N SER A 414 15.19 -9.93 2.92
CA SER A 414 15.41 -8.48 3.06
C SER A 414 14.10 -7.68 2.96
N ALA A 415 13.24 -8.00 1.97
CA ALA A 415 11.94 -7.36 1.81
C ALA A 415 11.01 -7.62 3.01
N LEU A 416 11.04 -8.83 3.57
CA LEU A 416 10.30 -9.19 4.79
C LEU A 416 10.77 -8.42 6.02
N ASN A 417 12.08 -8.22 6.18
CA ASN A 417 12.63 -7.40 7.26
C ASN A 417 12.24 -5.91 7.10
N LYS A 418 12.21 -5.41 5.87
CA LYS A 418 11.75 -4.06 5.54
C LYS A 418 10.24 -3.87 5.74
N LEU A 419 9.43 -4.91 5.50
CA LEU A 419 7.99 -4.92 5.78
C LEU A 419 7.69 -4.94 7.28
N ALA A 420 8.51 -5.64 8.07
CA ALA A 420 8.43 -5.61 9.53
C ALA A 420 8.73 -4.20 10.11
N GLN A 421 9.51 -3.38 9.41
CA GLN A 421 9.83 -2.00 9.78
C GLN A 421 8.80 -0.96 9.28
N HIS A 422 7.98 -1.29 8.27
CA HIS A 422 6.94 -0.39 7.74
C HIS A 422 5.72 -1.18 7.21
N PRO A 423 4.60 -1.25 7.96
CA PRO A 423 3.40 -1.91 7.46
C PRO A 423 2.76 -1.06 6.35
N GLN A 424 2.85 -1.53 5.10
CA GLN A 424 2.19 -0.94 3.92
C GLN A 424 0.65 -1.09 3.90
N ILE A 425 0.01 -1.01 5.07
CA ILE A 425 -1.43 -0.83 5.25
C ILE A 425 -1.78 0.68 5.22
N GLU A 426 -0.77 1.56 5.26
CA GLU A 426 -0.91 3.02 5.31
C GLU A 426 -1.79 3.57 4.18
N LYS A 427 -1.62 3.20 2.91
CA LYS A 427 -2.42 3.79 1.80
C LYS A 427 -3.92 3.40 1.82
N ALA A 428 -4.27 2.25 2.38
CA ALA A 428 -5.66 1.79 2.42
C ALA A 428 -6.40 2.29 3.67
N LEU A 429 -5.72 2.33 4.82
CA LEU A 429 -6.24 2.90 6.06
C LEU A 429 -6.25 4.43 6.06
N ARG A 430 -5.27 5.08 5.44
CA ARG A 430 -5.16 6.55 5.35
C ARG A 430 -6.36 7.18 4.68
N ILE A 431 -6.94 6.57 3.65
CA ILE A 431 -8.17 7.11 3.02
C ILE A 431 -9.37 7.08 3.98
N SER A 432 -9.47 6.06 4.83
CA SER A 432 -10.55 5.94 5.84
C SER A 432 -10.28 6.81 7.07
N TYR A 433 -9.02 6.95 7.47
CA TYR A 433 -8.57 7.81 8.56
C TYR A 433 -8.66 9.29 8.20
N ASP A 434 -8.26 9.69 6.99
CA ASP A 434 -8.31 11.09 6.52
C ASP A 434 -9.74 11.63 6.50
N GLY A 435 -10.73 10.76 6.27
CA GLY A 435 -12.17 11.06 6.30
C GLY A 435 -12.84 10.96 7.68
N LEU A 436 -12.07 10.91 8.76
CA LEU A 436 -12.52 11.15 10.14
C LEU A 436 -12.35 12.63 10.50
N ASP A 437 -13.24 13.18 11.32
CA ASP A 437 -13.02 14.49 11.92
C ASP A 437 -11.89 14.45 12.97
N SER A 438 -11.46 15.61 13.47
CA SER A 438 -10.32 15.72 14.40
C SER A 438 -10.53 14.95 15.69
N GLU A 439 -11.76 14.84 16.18
CA GLU A 439 -12.09 14.17 17.43
C GLU A 439 -12.14 12.65 17.24
N GLN A 440 -12.75 12.18 16.14
CA GLN A 440 -12.74 10.77 15.73
C GLN A 440 -11.34 10.25 15.41
N LYS A 441 -10.46 11.11 14.86
CA LYS A 441 -9.03 10.78 14.68
C LYS A 441 -8.34 10.57 16.02
N SER A 442 -8.65 11.40 17.01
CA SER A 442 -8.15 11.25 18.37
C SER A 442 -8.65 9.95 19.00
N ILE A 443 -9.96 9.69 18.94
CA ILE A 443 -10.59 8.47 19.49
C ILE A 443 -10.06 7.22 18.79
N PHE A 444 -9.88 7.23 17.47
CA PHE A 444 -9.29 6.12 16.73
C PHE A 444 -7.86 5.87 17.15
N LEU A 445 -7.04 6.92 17.27
CA LEU A 445 -5.66 6.79 17.77
C LEU A 445 -5.66 6.29 19.20
N ASP A 446 -6.59 6.72 20.06
CA ASP A 446 -6.66 6.27 21.44
C ASP A 446 -7.08 4.80 21.57
N ILE A 447 -8.02 4.33 20.74
CA ILE A 447 -8.39 2.91 20.66
C ILE A 447 -7.23 2.09 20.04
N ALA A 448 -6.55 2.64 19.02
CA ALA A 448 -5.43 2.03 18.31
C ALA A 448 -4.12 2.02 19.10
N HIS A 449 -4.00 2.77 20.19
CA HIS A 449 -2.79 2.82 20.99
C HIS A 449 -3.00 2.35 22.43
N PHE A 450 -4.22 2.48 22.99
CA PHE A 450 -4.40 2.37 24.45
C PHE A 450 -5.49 1.41 24.95
N PHE A 451 -6.49 1.03 24.14
CA PHE A 451 -7.66 0.28 24.65
C PHE A 451 -8.01 -0.97 23.82
N LYS A 452 -7.21 -2.04 23.96
CA LYS A 452 -7.75 -3.39 23.75
C LYS A 452 -8.71 -3.72 24.92
N GLY A 453 -9.97 -3.32 24.79
CA GLY A 453 -11.05 -4.16 25.32
C GLY A 453 -12.14 -3.59 26.24
N ARG A 454 -12.32 -2.28 26.50
CA ARG A 454 -13.50 -1.83 27.28
C ARG A 454 -14.06 -0.46 26.86
N MET A 455 -15.34 -0.46 26.46
CA MET A 455 -16.09 0.72 26.00
C MET A 455 -16.39 1.75 27.11
N LEU A 456 -16.54 1.29 28.37
CA LEU A 456 -16.90 2.13 29.53
C LEU A 456 -15.81 3.13 29.96
N ILE A 457 -14.55 2.95 29.52
CA ILE A 457 -13.43 3.80 29.91
C ILE A 457 -13.36 5.07 29.04
N LEU A 458 -13.79 4.98 27.77
CA LEU A 458 -13.78 6.12 26.86
C LEU A 458 -14.86 7.16 27.23
N ASP A 459 -16.03 6.73 27.71
CA ASP A 459 -17.09 7.65 28.18
C ASP A 459 -16.63 8.50 29.38
N CYS A 460 -15.81 7.92 30.27
CA CYS A 460 -15.21 8.63 31.40
C CYS A 460 -14.05 9.54 30.97
N PHE A 461 -13.23 9.12 30.01
CA PHE A 461 -12.06 9.85 29.51
C PHE A 461 -12.45 11.13 28.75
N TYR A 462 -13.51 11.07 27.94
CA TYR A 462 -14.02 12.21 27.19
C TYR A 462 -15.10 13.01 27.95
N GLY A 463 -15.46 12.59 29.17
CA GLY A 463 -16.46 13.27 30.03
C GLY A 463 -17.88 13.29 29.46
N ARG A 464 -18.16 12.48 28.42
CA ARG A 464 -19.43 12.37 27.69
C ARG A 464 -19.50 11.03 27.00
N SER A 465 -20.70 10.59 26.61
CA SER A 465 -20.83 9.32 25.87
C SER A 465 -20.18 9.42 24.49
N VAL A 466 -19.18 8.57 24.22
CA VAL A 466 -18.50 8.42 22.93
C VAL A 466 -19.10 7.30 22.08
N LYS A 467 -20.28 6.79 22.47
CA LYS A 467 -20.97 5.69 21.81
C LYS A 467 -21.24 5.97 20.33
N PHE A 468 -21.48 7.23 19.96
CA PHE A 468 -21.67 7.67 18.58
C PHE A 468 -20.36 7.58 17.77
N ASP A 469 -19.26 8.04 18.34
CA ASP A 469 -17.94 8.03 17.70
C ASP A 469 -17.41 6.60 17.55
N ILE A 470 -17.58 5.74 18.56
CA ILE A 470 -17.27 4.31 18.49
C ILE A 470 -18.14 3.61 17.44
N SER A 471 -19.44 3.90 17.37
CA SER A 471 -20.30 3.37 16.30
C SER A 471 -19.78 3.79 14.94
N THR A 472 -19.35 5.05 14.78
CA THR A 472 -18.80 5.57 13.52
C THR A 472 -17.48 4.89 13.13
N LEU A 473 -16.62 4.56 14.10
CA LEU A 473 -15.38 3.80 13.86
C LEU A 473 -15.66 2.33 13.49
N ILE A 474 -16.65 1.69 14.12
CA ILE A 474 -17.13 0.34 13.75
C ILE A 474 -17.73 0.34 12.34
N ASP A 475 -18.53 1.36 12.04
CA ASP A 475 -19.24 1.52 10.76
C ASP A 475 -18.28 1.82 9.60
N LYS A 476 -17.13 2.47 9.89
CA LYS A 476 -15.99 2.66 8.98
C LYS A 476 -15.00 1.49 8.97
N CYS A 477 -15.33 0.37 9.64
CA CYS A 477 -14.53 -0.85 9.76
C CYS A 477 -13.14 -0.64 10.38
N LEU A 478 -12.95 0.38 11.21
CA LEU A 478 -11.67 0.68 11.82
C LEU A 478 -11.42 -0.15 13.10
N ILE A 479 -12.49 -0.63 13.75
CA ILE A 479 -12.48 -1.43 14.99
C ILE A 479 -13.60 -2.50 14.96
N SER A 480 -13.49 -3.59 15.73
CA SER A 480 -14.53 -4.64 15.85
C SER A 480 -14.98 -4.88 17.31
N ILE A 481 -16.21 -5.38 17.52
CA ILE A 481 -16.71 -5.80 18.85
C ILE A 481 -16.80 -7.33 18.90
N ALA A 482 -16.20 -7.93 19.93
CA ALA A 482 -16.45 -9.30 20.35
C ALA A 482 -17.35 -9.29 21.60
N LYS A 483 -18.36 -10.17 21.64
CA LYS A 483 -19.23 -10.32 22.81
C LYS A 483 -18.64 -11.34 23.77
N ASP A 484 -18.35 -10.92 25.00
CA ASP A 484 -17.97 -11.79 26.11
C ASP A 484 -19.12 -11.85 27.13
N SER A 485 -19.61 -13.06 27.41
CA SER A 485 -20.78 -13.31 28.26
C SER A 485 -20.55 -13.06 29.75
N LEU A 486 -19.32 -12.76 30.20
CA LEU A 486 -19.01 -12.54 31.62
C LEU A 486 -18.60 -11.09 31.98
N PHE A 487 -18.19 -10.24 31.02
CA PHE A 487 -17.66 -8.89 31.32
C PHE A 487 -18.08 -7.74 30.37
N GLY A 488 -19.00 -7.96 29.42
CA GLY A 488 -19.52 -6.93 28.51
C GLY A 488 -18.79 -6.82 27.16
N ASP A 489 -19.28 -5.93 26.27
CA ASP A 489 -18.79 -5.76 24.89
C ASP A 489 -17.31 -5.35 24.84
N LYS A 490 -16.47 -6.19 24.20
CA LYS A 490 -15.01 -5.99 24.07
C LYS A 490 -14.65 -5.42 22.71
N LEU A 491 -13.98 -4.27 22.68
CA LEU A 491 -13.43 -3.67 21.45
C LEU A 491 -12.08 -4.32 21.09
N GLU A 492 -11.97 -4.82 19.87
CA GLU A 492 -10.77 -5.41 19.29
C GLU A 492 -10.25 -4.55 18.13
N MET A 493 -8.98 -4.17 18.22
CA MET A 493 -8.16 -3.70 17.09
C MET A 493 -7.10 -4.75 16.77
N HIS A 494 -6.80 -4.92 15.49
CA HIS A 494 -5.78 -5.85 14.99
C HIS A 494 -4.42 -5.59 15.69
N ASP A 495 -3.74 -6.67 16.06
CA ASP A 495 -2.69 -6.77 17.09
C ASP A 495 -1.58 -5.69 17.12
N LEU A 496 -1.50 -4.98 18.26
CA LEU A 496 -0.47 -3.98 18.62
C LEU A 496 0.68 -4.58 19.47
N GLU A 497 0.76 -5.91 19.61
CA GLU A 497 1.76 -6.59 20.46
C GLU A 497 3.21 -6.54 19.91
N PHE A 498 3.45 -5.75 18.86
CA PHE A 498 4.73 -5.67 18.15
C PHE A 498 5.26 -4.23 17.98
N ILE A 499 4.70 -3.23 18.68
CA ILE A 499 5.19 -1.85 18.56
C ILE A 499 6.54 -1.73 19.27
N GLU A 500 7.59 -1.58 18.47
CA GLU A 500 8.96 -1.29 18.93
C GLU A 500 9.24 0.22 18.98
N GLU A 501 8.54 1.04 18.18
CA GLU A 501 8.75 2.50 18.19
C GLU A 501 7.39 3.22 18.16
N LEU A 502 7.19 4.15 19.10
CA LEU A 502 6.00 4.97 19.23
C LEU A 502 6.38 6.45 19.15
N ASN A 503 5.99 7.11 18.06
CA ASN A 503 6.23 8.54 17.85
C ASN A 503 4.91 9.33 17.94
N LEU A 504 4.80 10.12 19.00
CA LEU A 504 3.71 11.05 19.32
C LEU A 504 4.17 12.50 19.18
N SER A 505 5.34 12.77 18.59
CA SER A 505 5.91 14.12 18.54
C SER A 505 4.99 15.12 17.82
N GLY A 506 4.92 16.35 18.34
CA GLY A 506 4.14 17.45 17.80
C GLY A 506 2.62 17.25 17.83
N THR A 507 2.13 16.29 18.62
CA THR A 507 0.69 16.05 18.78
C THR A 507 0.09 16.91 19.90
N ALA A 508 -1.23 17.08 19.89
CA ALA A 508 -1.98 17.84 20.90
C ALA A 508 -2.36 16.99 22.14
N ILE A 509 -1.58 15.96 22.47
CA ILE A 509 -1.86 15.09 23.62
C ILE A 509 -1.66 15.85 24.93
N LYS A 510 -2.61 15.67 25.85
CA LYS A 510 -2.59 16.30 27.19
C LYS A 510 -2.07 15.36 28.28
N GLU A 511 -2.29 14.07 28.10
CA GLU A 511 -1.88 13.03 29.04
C GLU A 511 -1.51 11.76 28.28
N VAL A 512 -0.56 11.01 28.85
CA VAL A 512 -0.20 9.68 28.36
C VAL A 512 -0.85 8.68 29.31
N PRO A 513 -1.68 7.74 28.84
CA PRO A 513 -2.37 6.82 29.72
C PRO A 513 -1.41 5.80 30.34
N SER A 514 -1.73 5.34 31.55
CA SER A 514 -0.92 4.36 32.28
C SER A 514 -0.79 3.01 31.58
N SER A 515 -1.66 2.71 30.61
CA SER A 515 -1.59 1.50 29.80
C SER A 515 -0.32 1.40 28.94
N ILE A 516 0.42 2.49 28.73
CA ILE A 516 1.72 2.49 28.03
C ILE A 516 2.73 1.52 28.66
N GLN A 517 2.59 1.24 29.97
CA GLN A 517 3.41 0.28 30.70
C GLN A 517 3.28 -1.17 30.20
N PHE A 518 2.22 -1.50 29.44
CA PHE A 518 2.00 -2.84 28.89
C PHE A 518 2.64 -3.06 27.52
N LEU A 519 3.26 -2.03 26.92
CA LEU A 519 4.00 -2.15 25.65
C LEU A 519 5.38 -2.77 25.90
N THR A 520 5.40 -4.07 26.20
CA THR A 520 6.60 -4.79 26.64
C THR A 520 7.72 -4.89 25.60
N ARG A 521 7.45 -4.62 24.32
CA ARG A 521 8.42 -4.60 23.20
C ARG A 521 8.81 -3.19 22.75
N LEU A 522 8.27 -2.15 23.37
CA LEU A 522 8.58 -0.76 22.98
C LEU A 522 10.03 -0.44 23.29
N ILE A 523 10.79 -0.10 22.25
CA ILE A 523 12.20 0.32 22.25
C ILE A 523 12.33 1.83 22.31
N MET A 524 11.49 2.57 21.58
CA MET A 524 11.52 4.04 21.52
C MET A 524 10.15 4.65 21.77
N LEU A 525 10.10 5.67 22.63
CA LEU A 525 8.96 6.54 22.84
C LEU A 525 9.37 7.99 22.61
N ASP A 526 8.82 8.63 21.58
CA ASP A 526 9.02 10.05 21.29
C ASP A 526 7.71 10.83 21.49
N MET A 527 7.73 11.81 22.37
CA MET A 527 6.61 12.71 22.69
C MET A 527 7.06 14.16 22.59
N SER A 528 8.10 14.43 21.80
CA SER A 528 8.69 15.77 21.71
C SER A 528 7.72 16.78 21.08
N GLY A 529 7.68 18.00 21.60
CA GLY A 529 6.81 19.06 21.08
C GLY A 529 5.34 18.94 21.46
N CYS A 530 4.94 17.97 22.31
CA CYS A 530 3.61 17.89 22.89
C CYS A 530 3.47 18.92 24.03
N SER A 531 3.24 20.19 23.67
CA SER A 531 3.27 21.31 24.62
C SER A 531 2.17 21.26 25.70
N GLU A 532 1.06 20.57 25.43
CA GLU A 532 -0.05 20.41 26.38
C GLU A 532 0.13 19.22 27.34
N LEU A 533 1.17 18.39 27.14
CA LEU A 533 1.47 17.26 28.00
C LEU A 533 2.14 17.73 29.30
N GLU A 534 1.39 17.78 30.39
CA GLU A 534 1.86 18.32 31.68
C GLU A 534 2.39 17.28 32.67
N SER A 535 2.07 15.99 32.47
CA SER A 535 2.45 14.92 33.39
C SER A 535 2.70 13.59 32.66
N LEU A 536 3.51 12.74 33.29
CA LEU A 536 3.68 11.33 32.90
C LEU A 536 2.79 10.44 33.77
N PRO A 537 2.28 9.33 33.21
CA PRO A 537 1.58 8.33 34.00
C PRO A 537 2.52 7.65 35.00
N GLU A 538 1.94 7.17 36.08
CA GLU A 538 2.64 6.28 37.00
C GLU A 538 2.83 4.90 36.35
N ILE A 539 4.08 4.56 36.07
CA ILE A 539 4.46 3.25 35.53
C ILE A 539 4.72 2.30 36.69
N THR A 540 3.86 1.31 36.84
CA THR A 540 3.87 0.31 37.92
C THR A 540 4.36 -1.07 37.46
N VAL A 541 4.59 -1.24 36.15
CA VAL A 541 5.04 -2.50 35.54
C VAL A 541 6.41 -2.30 34.85
N PRO A 542 7.39 -3.23 35.02
CA PRO A 542 8.70 -3.11 34.37
C PRO A 542 8.65 -3.07 32.84
N MET A 543 9.15 -1.99 32.24
CA MET A 543 9.31 -1.81 30.80
C MET A 543 10.70 -2.27 30.36
N LYS A 544 10.83 -3.56 30.03
CA LYS A 544 12.13 -4.22 29.80
C LYS A 544 12.81 -3.90 28.46
N SER A 545 12.09 -3.35 27.50
CA SER A 545 12.62 -3.10 26.14
C SER A 545 12.87 -1.63 25.85
N LEU A 546 12.36 -0.70 26.66
CA LEU A 546 12.41 0.73 26.37
C LEU A 546 13.84 1.24 26.55
N LEU A 547 14.48 1.63 25.45
CA LEU A 547 15.84 2.16 25.40
C LEU A 547 15.87 3.69 25.24
N TYR A 548 14.88 4.27 24.54
CA TYR A 548 14.86 5.70 24.21
C TYR A 548 13.55 6.35 24.65
N LEU A 549 13.66 7.40 25.48
CA LEU A 549 12.54 8.24 25.87
C LEU A 549 12.84 9.71 25.54
N ILE A 550 12.04 10.28 24.65
CA ILE A 550 12.20 11.66 24.17
C ILE A 550 10.95 12.45 24.56
N MET A 551 11.11 13.47 25.40
CA MET A 551 10.01 14.30 25.92
C MET A 551 10.36 15.79 25.85
N SER A 552 11.27 16.15 24.94
CA SER A 552 11.70 17.53 24.72
C SER A 552 10.51 18.43 24.36
N LYS A 553 10.50 19.69 24.83
CA LYS A 553 9.47 20.70 24.54
C LYS A 553 8.06 20.27 24.95
N THR A 554 7.93 19.51 26.04
CA THR A 554 6.66 19.18 26.68
C THR A 554 6.39 20.10 27.87
N GLY A 555 5.15 20.14 28.36
CA GLY A 555 4.74 20.89 29.54
C GLY A 555 5.07 20.20 30.88
N ILE A 556 5.85 19.11 30.86
CA ILE A 556 6.11 18.25 32.03
C ILE A 556 6.90 19.01 33.11
N LYS A 557 6.26 19.20 34.28
CA LYS A 557 6.84 19.90 35.43
C LYS A 557 7.53 18.96 36.42
N GLU A 558 7.02 17.74 36.54
CA GLU A 558 7.48 16.73 37.49
C GLU A 558 7.40 15.34 36.85
N ILE A 559 8.34 14.45 37.21
CA ILE A 559 8.35 13.05 36.76
C ILE A 559 8.01 12.17 37.96
N PRO A 560 7.03 11.25 37.86
CA PRO A 560 6.70 10.34 38.96
C PRO A 560 7.90 9.46 39.34
N LEU A 561 8.29 9.48 40.62
CA LEU A 561 9.43 8.72 41.17
C LEU A 561 9.38 7.22 40.84
N ILE A 562 8.18 6.64 40.85
CA ILE A 562 7.96 5.20 40.63
C ILE A 562 8.24 4.82 39.16
N SER A 563 8.05 5.76 38.22
CA SER A 563 8.07 5.44 36.80
C SER A 563 9.47 5.05 36.29
N PHE A 564 10.53 5.74 36.73
CA PHE A 564 11.90 5.42 36.31
C PHE A 564 12.49 4.17 36.95
N LYS A 565 12.03 3.77 38.14
CA LYS A 565 12.39 2.48 38.74
C LYS A 565 11.98 1.29 37.86
N HIS A 566 10.92 1.45 37.07
CA HIS A 566 10.37 0.40 36.22
C HIS A 566 10.88 0.46 34.77
N MET A 567 11.51 1.55 34.33
CA MET A 567 12.15 1.68 33.00
C MET A 567 13.59 1.13 33.03
N ILE A 568 13.71 -0.16 33.36
CA ILE A 568 14.99 -0.79 33.74
C ILE A 568 16.05 -0.83 32.63
N SER A 569 15.65 -0.69 31.36
CA SER A 569 16.56 -0.75 30.20
C SER A 569 16.81 0.61 29.56
N LEU A 570 16.29 1.70 30.15
CA LEU A 570 16.34 3.03 29.55
C LEU A 570 17.79 3.49 29.37
N TRP A 571 18.23 3.59 28.12
CA TRP A 571 19.60 3.96 27.76
C TRP A 571 19.76 5.46 27.52
N SER A 572 18.73 6.11 26.95
CA SER A 572 18.75 7.54 26.63
C SER A 572 17.45 8.26 27.00
N LEU A 573 17.58 9.38 27.70
CA LEU A 573 16.50 10.28 28.10
C LEU A 573 16.76 11.70 27.57
N LYS A 574 15.79 12.27 26.84
CA LYS A 574 15.84 13.66 26.34
C LYS A 574 14.67 14.47 26.90
N LEU A 575 14.98 15.59 27.54
CA LEU A 575 14.04 16.49 28.22
C LEU A 575 14.20 17.95 27.77
N ASP A 576 14.90 18.20 26.67
CA ASP A 576 15.28 19.56 26.24
C ASP A 576 14.07 20.52 26.20
N GLY A 577 14.17 21.69 26.84
CA GLY A 577 13.15 22.73 26.86
C GLY A 577 11.91 22.41 27.70
N THR A 578 12.01 21.51 28.67
CA THR A 578 10.91 21.20 29.60
C THR A 578 10.95 22.10 30.85
N PRO A 579 9.81 22.43 31.47
CA PRO A 579 9.74 23.24 32.70
C PRO A 579 10.04 22.43 33.98
N ILE A 580 10.75 21.31 33.87
CA ILE A 580 11.03 20.41 34.98
C ILE A 580 11.90 21.07 36.05
N LYS A 581 11.56 20.88 37.32
CA LYS A 581 12.30 21.46 38.46
C LYS A 581 13.29 20.50 39.12
N VAL A 582 12.92 19.23 39.21
CA VAL A 582 13.71 18.21 39.91
C VAL A 582 13.77 16.96 39.06
N LEU A 583 14.98 16.42 38.85
CA LEU A 583 15.14 15.09 38.29
C LEU A 583 15.17 14.05 39.43
N PRO A 584 14.26 13.05 39.40
CA PRO A 584 14.23 11.97 40.38
C PRO A 584 15.40 11.00 40.25
N GLU A 585 15.40 9.92 41.04
CA GLU A 585 16.34 8.80 40.87
C GLU A 585 16.13 8.13 39.50
N LEU A 586 17.17 8.17 38.67
CA LEU A 586 17.25 7.70 37.29
C LEU A 586 17.73 6.23 37.30
N PRO A 587 17.31 5.43 36.30
CA PRO A 587 17.69 4.02 36.26
C PRO A 587 19.19 3.87 36.01
N PRO A 588 19.86 2.85 36.58
CA PRO A 588 21.31 2.64 36.43
C PRO A 588 21.73 2.32 34.99
N SER A 589 20.80 1.91 34.12
CA SER A 589 21.03 1.68 32.70
C SER A 589 21.15 2.97 31.88
N LEU A 590 20.82 4.13 32.45
CA LEU A 590 20.81 5.40 31.74
C LEU A 590 22.22 5.88 31.45
N SER A 591 22.66 5.68 30.20
CA SER A 591 23.96 6.15 29.72
C SER A 591 23.90 7.61 29.26
N ARG A 592 22.79 8.05 28.66
CA ARG A 592 22.65 9.38 28.06
C ARG A 592 21.48 10.18 28.65
N LEU A 593 21.77 11.38 29.14
CA LEU A 593 20.78 12.34 29.62
C LEU A 593 20.97 13.68 28.92
N ARG A 594 19.90 14.22 28.33
CA ARG A 594 19.87 15.58 27.77
C ARG A 594 18.75 16.40 28.39
N THR A 595 19.08 17.58 28.90
CA THR A 595 18.16 18.53 29.56
C THR A 595 18.40 19.97 29.09
N HIS A 596 18.78 20.15 27.82
CA HIS A 596 19.15 21.46 27.30
C HIS A 596 17.99 22.47 27.42
N ASP A 597 18.27 23.72 27.79
CA ASP A 597 17.27 24.79 27.96
C ASP A 597 16.19 24.50 29.03
N CYS A 598 16.44 23.57 29.97
CA CYS A 598 15.58 23.37 31.14
C CYS A 598 15.84 24.45 32.20
N ALA A 599 15.44 25.69 31.94
CA ALA A 599 15.70 26.86 32.79
C ALA A 599 15.09 26.78 34.21
N SER A 600 14.14 25.87 34.43
CA SER A 600 13.51 25.63 35.75
C SER A 600 14.19 24.55 36.58
N LEU A 601 15.16 23.81 36.02
CA LEU A 601 15.81 22.69 36.70
C LEU A 601 16.73 23.18 37.82
N GLU A 602 16.44 22.78 39.06
CA GLU A 602 17.13 23.19 40.28
C GLU A 602 18.02 22.08 40.84
N THR A 603 17.55 20.83 40.86
CA THR A 603 18.26 19.72 41.50
C THR A 603 18.14 18.40 40.72
N VAL A 604 19.14 17.53 40.91
CA VAL A 604 19.17 16.16 40.37
C VAL A 604 19.47 15.23 41.51
N THR A 605 18.53 14.35 41.88
CA THR A 605 18.70 13.43 43.02
C THR A 605 19.59 12.23 42.67
N SER A 606 19.78 11.98 41.37
CA SER A 606 20.59 10.88 40.83
C SER A 606 22.09 11.15 40.87
N ILE A 607 22.68 11.06 42.06
CA ILE A 607 24.10 11.37 42.29
C ILE A 607 24.96 10.08 42.23
N ILE A 608 24.37 8.90 42.42
CA ILE A 608 25.11 7.64 42.55
C ILE A 608 25.38 6.96 41.18
N ASN A 609 24.47 7.14 40.22
CA ASN A 609 24.50 6.47 38.91
C ASN A 609 24.70 7.47 37.77
N ILE A 610 25.88 8.11 37.70
CA ILE A 610 26.23 8.98 36.56
C ILE A 610 26.46 8.11 35.32
N GLY A 611 25.76 8.44 34.24
CA GLY A 611 25.90 7.80 32.93
C GLY A 611 27.13 8.29 32.14
N SER A 612 27.30 7.82 30.92
CA SER A 612 28.44 8.21 30.07
C SER A 612 28.37 9.67 29.59
N LEU A 613 27.16 10.21 29.35
CA LEU A 613 26.99 11.52 28.70
C LEU A 613 25.77 12.27 29.24
N TRP A 614 26.01 13.29 30.06
CA TRP A 614 24.96 14.13 30.65
C TRP A 614 25.10 15.59 30.22
N ASP A 615 24.03 16.20 29.72
CA ASP A 615 24.02 17.55 29.19
C ASP A 615 22.96 18.42 29.87
N PHE A 616 23.44 19.43 30.61
CA PHE A 616 22.64 20.42 31.34
C PHE A 616 22.87 21.84 30.79
N THR A 617 23.15 21.96 29.50
CA THR A 617 23.35 23.28 28.87
C THR A 617 22.15 24.20 29.12
N ASN A 618 22.43 25.44 29.48
CA ASN A 618 21.45 26.49 29.84
C ASN A 618 20.54 26.18 31.04
N CYS A 619 20.84 25.18 31.86
CA CYS A 619 20.13 24.89 33.13
C CYS A 619 20.61 25.79 34.28
N PHE A 620 20.41 27.11 34.18
CA PHE A 620 21.08 28.08 35.07
C PHE A 620 20.68 28.02 36.56
N LYS A 621 19.54 27.41 36.90
CA LYS A 621 19.11 27.22 38.29
C LYS A 621 19.69 25.96 38.95
N LEU A 622 20.37 25.11 38.19
CA LEU A 622 20.86 23.83 38.66
C LEU A 622 21.98 24.00 39.69
N ASP A 623 21.84 23.39 40.87
CA ASP A 623 22.97 23.23 41.79
C ASP A 623 23.95 22.19 41.25
N GLN A 624 25.08 22.69 40.75
CA GLN A 624 26.11 21.87 40.11
C GLN A 624 27.02 21.16 41.10
N LYS A 625 27.12 21.63 42.35
CA LYS A 625 28.10 21.10 43.32
C LYS A 625 27.90 19.61 43.60
N PRO A 626 26.66 19.11 43.81
CA PRO A 626 26.43 17.68 44.02
C PRO A 626 26.84 16.84 42.81
N LEU A 627 26.57 17.33 41.59
CA LEU A 627 26.92 16.62 40.34
C LEU A 627 28.43 16.53 40.13
N VAL A 628 29.15 17.61 40.40
CA VAL A 628 30.62 17.64 40.32
C VAL A 628 31.25 16.72 41.36
N ALA A 629 30.73 16.73 42.60
CA ALA A 629 31.19 15.85 43.68
C ALA A 629 30.90 14.38 43.36
N ALA A 630 29.72 14.09 42.81
CA ALA A 630 29.30 12.78 42.36
C ALA A 630 30.23 12.18 41.29
N MET A 631 30.59 12.98 40.29
CA MET A 631 31.53 12.58 39.24
C MET A 631 32.89 12.24 39.85
N HIS A 632 33.37 13.08 40.78
CA HIS A 632 34.64 12.85 41.47
C HIS A 632 34.62 11.56 42.30
N LEU A 633 33.55 11.32 43.05
CA LEU A 633 33.37 10.08 43.83
C LEU A 633 33.31 8.85 42.93
N LYS A 634 32.63 8.92 41.78
CA LYS A 634 32.57 7.81 40.80
C LYS A 634 33.94 7.50 40.20
N ILE A 635 34.75 8.53 39.94
CA ILE A 635 36.13 8.36 39.48
C ILE A 635 36.97 7.64 40.56
N GLN A 636 36.81 8.02 41.83
CA GLN A 636 37.60 7.48 42.95
C GLN A 636 37.14 6.09 43.44
N SER A 637 35.86 5.75 43.29
CA SER A 637 35.29 4.52 43.86
C SER A 637 35.86 3.23 43.23
N GLY A 638 36.50 3.34 42.06
CA GLY A 638 37.01 2.19 41.31
C GLY A 638 35.93 1.34 40.67
N GLU A 639 34.67 1.80 40.70
CA GLU A 639 33.57 1.17 39.97
C GLU A 639 33.80 1.22 38.45
N GLU A 640 33.21 0.27 37.73
CA GLU A 640 33.31 0.22 36.28
C GLU A 640 32.72 1.49 35.65
N ILE A 641 33.50 2.11 34.77
CA ILE A 641 33.11 3.35 34.09
C ILE A 641 32.37 2.98 32.80
N PRO A 642 31.10 3.42 32.63
CA PRO A 642 30.32 3.13 31.44
C PRO A 642 31.04 3.59 30.17
N ASP A 643 31.15 2.71 29.16
CA ASP A 643 31.79 3.00 27.87
C ASP A 643 33.24 3.54 27.97
N GLY A 644 33.91 3.36 29.13
CA GLY A 644 35.27 3.83 29.40
C GLY A 644 35.43 5.35 29.55
N ARG A 645 34.32 6.12 29.60
CA ARG A 645 34.34 7.58 29.73
C ARG A 645 33.11 8.15 30.43
N ILE A 646 33.28 9.29 31.10
CA ILE A 646 32.19 10.08 31.70
C ILE A 646 32.30 11.51 31.17
N GLN A 647 31.20 12.06 30.68
CA GLN A 647 31.15 13.42 30.18
C GLN A 647 29.92 14.15 30.70
N MET A 648 30.14 15.35 31.24
CA MET A 648 29.10 16.23 31.76
C MET A 648 29.27 17.64 31.21
N VAL A 649 28.19 18.24 30.74
CA VAL A 649 28.14 19.67 30.38
C VAL A 649 27.27 20.39 31.39
N LEU A 650 27.82 21.40 32.05
CA LEU A 650 27.18 22.16 33.11
C LEU A 650 27.26 23.67 32.80
N PRO A 651 26.26 24.48 33.20
CA PRO A 651 26.45 25.92 33.26
C PRO A 651 27.58 26.22 34.26
N GLY A 652 28.27 27.35 34.13
CA GLY A 652 29.29 27.75 35.10
C GLY A 652 30.60 28.20 34.47
N SER A 653 31.40 28.92 35.25
CA SER A 653 32.57 29.65 34.74
C SER A 653 33.87 29.34 35.47
N GLU A 654 33.86 28.37 36.38
CA GLU A 654 34.97 28.03 37.26
C GLU A 654 35.32 26.54 37.15
N ILE A 655 36.62 26.24 37.19
CA ILE A 655 37.12 24.86 37.18
C ILE A 655 37.02 24.30 38.62
N PRO A 656 36.43 23.10 38.82
CA PRO A 656 36.30 22.48 40.14
C PRO A 656 37.62 22.43 40.93
N GLU A 657 37.53 22.49 42.26
CA GLU A 657 38.70 22.57 43.15
C GLU A 657 39.64 21.37 43.03
N TRP A 658 39.10 20.18 42.78
CA TRP A 658 39.87 18.93 42.68
C TRP A 658 40.76 18.82 41.43
N PHE A 659 40.64 19.73 40.46
CA PHE A 659 41.61 19.82 39.36
C PHE A 659 42.93 20.44 39.85
N GLY A 660 43.95 19.60 40.05
CA GLY A 660 45.26 20.05 40.52
C GLY A 660 46.04 20.94 39.54
N ASN A 661 45.78 20.85 38.24
CA ASN A 661 46.42 21.70 37.23
C ASN A 661 45.37 22.55 36.50
N LYS A 662 45.54 23.87 36.53
CA LYS A 662 44.63 24.84 35.91
C LYS A 662 45.42 25.84 35.06
N GLY A 663 44.84 26.24 33.92
CA GLY A 663 45.43 27.19 33.00
C GLY A 663 44.40 28.14 32.39
N ILE A 664 44.86 29.31 31.96
CA ILE A 664 44.03 30.28 31.23
C ILE A 664 44.13 29.99 29.73
N GLY A 665 43.01 30.06 29.03
CA GLY A 665 42.97 29.84 27.59
C GLY A 665 42.94 28.37 27.17
N SER A 666 43.40 28.11 25.94
CA SER A 666 43.19 26.85 25.23
C SER A 666 44.37 25.88 25.28
N SER A 667 45.33 26.12 26.16
CA SER A 667 46.55 25.30 26.29
C SER A 667 46.98 25.23 27.75
N LEU A 668 47.41 24.05 28.19
CA LEU A 668 47.91 23.81 29.54
C LEU A 668 49.13 22.88 29.48
N THR A 669 50.26 23.35 30.03
CA THR A 669 51.48 22.55 30.19
C THR A 669 51.57 22.07 31.63
N ILE A 670 51.68 20.75 31.82
CA ILE A 670 51.86 20.13 33.12
C ILE A 670 53.11 19.25 33.11
N ARG A 671 53.71 19.04 34.27
CA ARG A 671 54.80 18.08 34.42
C ARG A 671 54.24 16.76 34.93
N LEU A 672 54.44 15.69 34.17
CA LEU A 672 54.00 14.36 34.57
C LEU A 672 54.82 13.88 35.78
N PRO A 673 54.18 13.28 36.80
CA PRO A 673 54.90 12.73 37.95
C PRO A 673 55.70 11.48 37.57
N SER A 674 56.60 11.03 38.43
CA SER A 674 57.46 9.87 38.16
C SER A 674 56.71 8.53 38.17
N ASN A 675 55.55 8.48 38.84
CA ASN A 675 54.72 7.29 39.01
C ASN A 675 53.63 7.14 37.93
N CYS A 676 53.85 7.60 36.68
CA CYS A 676 52.84 7.49 35.63
C CYS A 676 52.38 6.06 35.32
N HIS A 677 53.14 5.02 35.71
CA HIS A 677 52.70 3.63 35.60
C HIS A 677 51.41 3.34 36.40
N GLN A 678 51.17 4.07 37.49
CA GLN A 678 49.94 4.00 38.30
C GLN A 678 48.77 4.82 37.71
N LEU A 679 48.98 5.59 36.63
CA LEU A 679 47.91 6.42 36.06
C LEU A 679 46.77 5.51 35.58
N LYS A 680 45.56 5.75 36.09
CA LYS A 680 44.31 5.04 35.76
C LYS A 680 43.47 5.79 34.75
N GLY A 681 43.35 7.10 34.90
CA GLY A 681 42.52 7.95 34.04
C GLY A 681 43.02 9.38 33.98
N ILE A 682 42.43 10.16 33.09
CA ILE A 682 42.63 11.61 33.01
C ILE A 682 41.27 12.29 32.92
N ALA A 683 41.13 13.44 33.59
CA ALA A 683 39.98 14.30 33.43
C ALA A 683 40.38 15.67 32.86
N PHE A 684 39.53 16.21 32.00
CA PHE A 684 39.60 17.56 31.47
C PHE A 684 38.41 18.39 31.96
N CYS A 685 38.68 19.63 32.34
CA CYS A 685 37.66 20.66 32.53
C CYS A 685 37.89 21.78 31.54
N LEU A 686 36.93 22.06 30.67
CA LEU A 686 37.02 23.12 29.67
C LEU A 686 35.93 24.15 29.91
N VAL A 687 36.31 25.40 30.18
CA VAL A 687 35.36 26.50 30.41
C VAL A 687 35.30 27.40 29.19
N PHE A 688 34.11 27.58 28.62
CA PHE A 688 33.92 28.24 27.33
C PHE A 688 32.67 29.11 27.30
N LEU A 689 32.65 30.04 26.34
CA LEU A 689 31.51 30.89 25.99
C LEU A 689 31.34 30.80 24.48
N VAL A 690 30.22 30.28 23.97
CA VAL A 690 30.10 29.85 22.58
C VAL A 690 28.70 30.12 22.00
N PRO A 691 28.63 30.68 20.78
CA PRO A 691 27.79 30.15 19.71
C PRO A 691 28.71 29.44 18.69
N LEU A 692 28.66 28.11 18.57
CA LEU A 692 29.41 27.38 17.55
C LEU A 692 28.55 26.24 17.02
N PRO A 693 28.55 26.01 15.69
CA PRO A 693 27.51 25.21 15.09
C PRO A 693 27.85 23.71 15.02
N PHE A 694 29.03 23.26 15.47
CA PHE A 694 29.48 21.88 15.25
C PHE A 694 30.30 21.28 16.41
N TYR A 695 30.14 19.97 16.58
CA TYR A 695 30.11 19.27 17.87
C TYR A 695 31.38 18.54 18.29
N LYS A 696 32.54 19.02 17.85
CA LYS A 696 33.79 18.29 18.07
C LYS A 696 34.86 19.20 18.64
N VAL A 697 35.12 19.04 19.94
CA VAL A 697 36.34 19.60 20.53
C VAL A 697 37.42 18.56 20.33
N TYR A 698 38.50 18.99 19.70
CA TYR A 698 39.68 18.15 19.55
C TYR A 698 40.73 18.64 20.52
N TYR A 699 41.49 17.71 21.05
CA TYR A 699 42.70 18.06 21.78
C TYR A 699 43.89 17.34 21.17
N ASN A 700 45.04 18.00 21.25
CA ASN A 700 46.34 17.41 20.97
C ASN A 700 47.18 17.57 22.23
N TYR A 701 48.13 16.66 22.43
CA TYR A 701 49.16 16.86 23.42
C TYR A 701 50.54 16.80 22.78
N HIS A 702 51.50 17.48 23.40
CA HIS A 702 52.90 17.47 23.01
C HIS A 702 53.76 17.15 24.24
N VAL A 703 54.60 16.12 24.14
CA VAL A 703 55.53 15.75 25.20
C VAL A 703 56.90 16.38 24.95
N LYS A 704 57.49 16.99 25.97
CA LYS A 704 58.86 17.52 25.97
C LYS A 704 59.71 16.76 26.98
N SER A 705 60.79 16.15 26.50
CA SER A 705 61.73 15.37 27.33
C SER A 705 62.75 16.26 28.04
N LYS A 706 63.17 15.86 29.24
CA LYS A 706 64.17 16.58 30.06
C LYS A 706 65.59 16.56 29.50
N ASN A 707 65.91 15.66 28.57
CA ASN A 707 67.26 15.53 28.03
C ASN A 707 67.49 16.58 26.94
N GLY A 708 67.80 17.81 27.37
CA GLY A 708 67.88 19.03 26.57
C GLY A 708 68.88 19.05 25.41
N LYS A 709 68.70 18.20 24.40
CA LYS A 709 69.39 18.33 23.11
C LYS A 709 68.51 18.35 21.87
N HIS A 710 67.23 17.97 21.94
CA HIS A 710 66.25 18.27 20.90
C HIS A 710 64.85 18.38 21.53
N ASP A 711 64.09 19.43 21.18
CA ASP A 711 62.63 19.48 21.36
C ASP A 711 62.00 18.39 20.46
N GLU A 712 62.21 17.12 20.79
CA GLU A 712 61.54 16.02 20.09
C GLU A 712 60.09 16.00 20.53
N VAL A 713 59.21 16.53 19.66
CA VAL A 713 57.76 16.39 19.78
C VAL A 713 57.42 14.93 19.55
N VAL A 714 57.45 14.13 20.61
CA VAL A 714 57.07 12.72 20.55
C VAL A 714 55.55 12.66 20.62
N PHE A 715 54.93 12.48 19.45
CA PHE A 715 53.55 12.04 19.24
C PHE A 715 52.46 13.12 19.41
N ALA A 716 51.52 13.14 18.47
CA ALA A 716 50.28 13.90 18.53
C ALA A 716 49.12 12.92 18.27
N SER A 717 48.37 12.53 19.30
CA SER A 717 47.08 11.86 19.09
C SER A 717 46.03 12.93 18.80
N ARG A 718 45.15 12.66 17.82
CA ARG A 718 43.96 13.46 17.54
C ARG A 718 42.80 12.69 18.14
N GLU A 719 42.41 13.07 19.34
CA GLU A 719 41.26 12.46 20.02
C GLU A 719 40.08 13.43 20.05
N GLU A 720 38.89 12.86 19.92
CA GLU A 720 37.63 13.58 19.70
C GLU A 720 36.81 13.57 21.00
N LEU A 721 36.55 14.77 21.54
CA LEU A 721 35.49 14.99 22.50
C LEU A 721 34.20 15.24 21.70
N THR A 722 33.37 14.20 21.57
CA THR A 722 32.05 14.34 20.93
C THR A 722 31.13 15.12 21.86
N LEU A 723 30.78 16.34 21.47
CA LEU A 723 29.69 17.10 22.07
C LEU A 723 28.37 16.65 21.43
N THR A 724 27.26 16.86 22.12
CA THR A 724 25.94 16.26 21.84
C THR A 724 25.29 16.64 20.48
N ASP A 725 24.62 15.73 19.77
CA ASP A 725 24.16 15.85 18.35
C ASP A 725 23.22 17.01 17.86
N VAL A 726 23.16 18.25 18.39
CA VAL A 726 22.16 19.28 17.92
C VAL A 726 22.77 20.61 17.44
N LEU A 727 22.29 21.82 17.72
CA LEU A 727 22.88 23.12 17.34
C LEU A 727 22.51 24.05 18.50
N VAL A 728 23.46 24.54 19.29
CA VAL A 728 23.14 25.20 20.57
C VAL A 728 23.91 26.51 20.77
N SER A 729 23.17 27.57 21.09
CA SER A 729 23.71 28.80 21.68
C SER A 729 23.84 28.61 23.20
N CYS A 730 25.02 28.84 23.75
CA CYS A 730 25.20 28.98 25.20
C CYS A 730 24.94 30.43 25.57
N ASP A 731 23.95 30.69 26.43
CA ASP A 731 23.62 32.07 26.82
C ASP A 731 24.62 32.65 27.83
N SER A 732 25.46 31.79 28.43
CA SER A 732 26.53 32.17 29.35
C SER A 732 27.69 31.17 29.35
N TYR A 733 28.65 31.34 30.25
CA TYR A 733 29.77 30.40 30.40
C TYR A 733 29.28 29.03 30.81
N HIS A 734 29.83 28.00 30.17
CA HIS A 734 29.61 26.61 30.48
C HIS A 734 30.94 25.90 30.73
N MET A 735 30.89 24.81 31.49
CA MET A 735 32.01 23.91 31.71
C MET A 735 31.70 22.52 31.16
N ILE A 736 32.65 21.95 30.42
CA ILE A 736 32.67 20.52 30.10
C ILE A 736 33.58 19.83 31.10
N LEU A 737 33.07 18.81 31.78
CA LEU A 737 33.85 17.85 32.54
C LEU A 737 33.90 16.55 31.75
N HIS A 738 35.09 16.07 31.44
CA HIS A 738 35.28 14.85 30.68
C HIS A 738 36.33 14.00 31.38
N TYR A 739 36.04 12.73 31.61
CA TYR A 739 36.97 11.75 32.15
C TYR A 739 37.08 10.58 31.18
N GLU A 740 38.30 10.11 30.94
CA GLU A 740 38.59 9.01 30.02
C GLU A 740 39.78 8.15 30.46
N LEU A 741 39.83 6.95 29.89
CA LEU A 741 40.83 5.92 30.21
C LEU A 741 41.85 5.67 29.08
N GLU A 742 41.58 6.06 27.84
CA GLU A 742 42.38 5.65 26.67
C GLU A 742 43.71 6.41 26.57
N LEU A 743 43.70 7.74 26.77
CA LEU A 743 44.89 8.58 26.71
C LEU A 743 46.01 8.12 27.68
N VAL A 744 45.63 7.52 28.79
CA VAL A 744 46.55 7.03 29.84
C VAL A 744 47.58 6.04 29.30
N LYS A 745 47.19 5.16 28.36
CA LYS A 745 48.10 4.17 27.75
C LYS A 745 49.29 4.83 27.07
N HIS A 746 49.09 6.04 26.54
CA HIS A 746 50.13 6.82 25.88
C HIS A 746 50.98 7.60 26.88
N LEU A 747 50.36 8.22 27.89
CA LEU A 747 51.07 9.03 28.88
C LEU A 747 51.98 8.22 29.82
N ARG A 748 51.65 6.95 30.09
CA ARG A 748 52.44 6.04 30.95
C ARG A 748 53.92 5.93 30.56
N LYS A 749 54.25 6.12 29.26
CA LYS A 749 55.61 5.99 28.72
C LYS A 749 56.48 7.23 28.90
N HIS A 750 55.92 8.31 29.44
CA HIS A 750 56.55 9.64 29.46
C HIS A 750 56.68 10.20 30.88
N SER A 751 56.85 9.33 31.88
CA SER A 751 57.08 9.70 33.29
C SER A 751 58.17 10.77 33.43
N GLY A 752 57.87 11.84 34.16
CA GLY A 752 58.83 12.92 34.43
C GLY A 752 59.03 13.95 33.31
N ASN A 753 58.37 13.80 32.15
CA ASN A 753 58.38 14.77 31.05
C ASN A 753 57.32 15.87 31.22
N GLU A 754 57.50 16.98 30.51
CA GLU A 754 56.45 18.02 30.41
C GLU A 754 55.49 17.67 29.28
N VAL A 755 54.19 17.81 29.51
CA VAL A 755 53.14 17.56 28.53
C VAL A 755 52.28 18.80 28.37
N THR A 756 52.16 19.27 27.14
CA THR A 756 51.33 20.42 26.78
C THR A 756 50.08 19.94 26.08
N PHE A 757 48.93 20.07 26.74
CA PHE A 757 47.60 19.84 26.16
C PHE A 757 47.13 21.11 25.45
N LYS A 758 46.65 20.98 24.22
CA LYS A 758 46.10 22.06 23.39
C LYS A 758 44.71 21.67 22.91
N PHE A 759 43.73 22.52 23.19
CA PHE A 759 42.32 22.32 22.85
C PHE A 759 41.94 23.21 21.65
N TYR A 760 41.30 22.64 20.64
CA TYR A 760 40.91 23.32 19.39
C TYR A 760 39.58 22.81 18.85
N HIS A 761 38.97 23.60 17.96
CA HIS A 761 37.75 23.23 17.24
C HIS A 761 38.04 23.15 15.73
N LEU A 762 37.28 22.33 15.01
CA LEU A 762 37.35 22.20 13.55
C LEU A 762 36.04 22.69 12.92
N GLU A 763 36.14 23.65 11.99
CA GLU A 763 35.03 24.05 11.12
C GLU A 763 34.88 22.98 10.01
N GLU A 764 33.79 22.20 10.03
CA GLU A 764 33.34 21.39 8.89
C GLU A 764 32.26 22.15 8.11
N ASP A 765 32.17 21.93 6.80
CA ASP A 765 31.12 22.52 5.96
C ASP A 765 29.80 21.72 6.08
N ASP A 766 28.66 22.36 5.76
CA ASP A 766 27.28 21.82 5.90
C ASP A 766 27.01 20.48 5.18
N CYS A 767 27.99 19.94 4.46
CA CYS A 767 27.89 18.67 3.72
C CYS A 767 28.85 17.58 4.23
N GLY A 768 29.55 17.79 5.35
CA GLY A 768 30.46 16.80 5.94
C GLY A 768 31.64 16.43 5.04
N ARG A 769 32.06 17.31 4.13
CA ARG A 769 33.25 17.08 3.29
C ARG A 769 34.43 17.81 3.91
N LYS A 770 35.54 17.10 4.12
CA LYS A 770 36.79 17.73 4.52
C LYS A 770 37.21 18.75 3.44
N LEU A 771 37.07 20.04 3.72
CA LEU A 771 37.67 21.07 2.88
C LEU A 771 39.18 20.87 2.89
N GLY A 772 39.78 20.83 1.70
CA GLY A 772 41.23 20.72 1.56
C GLY A 772 41.93 21.87 2.30
N ARG A 773 42.68 21.50 3.35
CA ARG A 773 43.37 22.31 4.39
C ARG A 773 42.50 22.60 5.63
N ASP A 774 42.58 21.69 6.61
CA ASP A 774 42.08 21.87 7.98
C ASP A 774 42.53 23.23 8.57
N ILE A 775 41.64 24.24 8.63
CA ILE A 775 41.91 25.48 9.34
C ILE A 775 41.67 25.23 10.84
N ARG A 776 42.72 24.84 11.56
CA ARG A 776 42.66 24.68 13.02
C ARG A 776 42.58 26.05 13.68
N ARG A 777 41.43 26.42 14.24
CA ARG A 777 41.30 27.63 15.07
C ARG A 777 41.39 27.25 16.55
N PRO A 778 42.18 27.97 17.37
CA PRO A 778 42.23 27.72 18.80
C PRO A 778 40.83 27.92 19.38
N PHE A 779 40.37 26.94 20.18
CA PHE A 779 39.08 27.03 20.86
C PHE A 779 39.16 28.18 21.87
N LYS A 780 38.29 29.18 21.79
CA LYS A 780 38.32 30.34 22.71
C LYS A 780 37.82 29.92 24.09
N LEU A 781 38.65 29.19 24.82
CA LEU A 781 38.44 28.83 26.22
C LEU A 781 38.74 30.02 27.12
N LYS A 782 37.91 30.20 28.15
CA LYS A 782 38.24 31.04 29.31
C LYS A 782 39.38 30.40 30.09
N SER A 783 39.25 29.12 30.38
CA SER A 783 40.22 28.34 31.15
C SER A 783 40.10 26.86 30.86
N CYS A 784 41.18 26.12 31.08
CA CYS A 784 41.21 24.66 31.00
C CYS A 784 41.88 24.07 32.25
N GLY A 785 41.46 22.87 32.64
CA GLY A 785 41.99 22.12 33.78
C GLY A 785 42.28 20.67 33.40
N VAL A 786 43.32 20.11 34.02
CA VAL A 786 43.70 18.70 33.87
C VAL A 786 43.84 18.05 35.25
N TYR A 787 43.17 16.93 35.43
CA TYR A 787 43.27 16.07 36.59
C TYR A 787 43.83 14.70 36.19
N LEU A 788 44.85 14.24 36.90
CA LEU A 788 45.46 12.93 36.70
C LEU A 788 44.98 11.99 37.81
N HIS A 789 44.31 10.90 37.44
CA HIS A 789 43.79 9.92 38.38
C HIS A 789 44.75 8.72 38.47
N PHE A 790 45.27 8.44 39.67
CA PHE A 790 46.21 7.35 39.92
C PHE A 790 45.57 6.22 40.72
N ASP A 791 46.09 5.00 40.55
CA ASP A 791 45.78 3.86 41.40
C ASP A 791 46.51 3.95 42.73
N GLU A 792 45.79 4.26 43.80
CA GLU A 792 46.35 4.28 45.16
C GLU A 792 46.56 2.86 45.73
N ASN A 793 45.99 1.81 45.13
CA ASN A 793 46.09 0.42 45.58
C ASN A 793 47.26 -0.36 44.93
N LEU A 794 47.92 0.19 43.92
CA LEU A 794 49.16 -0.34 43.37
C LEU A 794 50.30 0.14 44.28
N LEU A 795 50.66 -0.65 45.30
CA LEU A 795 51.89 -0.44 46.07
C LEU A 795 53.06 -0.25 45.08
N ALA A 796 53.92 0.71 45.39
CA ALA A 796 55.11 0.97 44.59
C ALA A 796 55.88 -0.34 44.41
N ASP A 797 55.97 -0.84 43.16
CA ASP A 797 56.96 -1.85 42.82
C ASP A 797 58.33 -1.21 43.07
N THR A 798 58.84 -1.41 44.28
CA THR A 798 60.26 -1.59 44.51
C THR A 798 60.67 -2.80 43.68
N ASP A 799 61.09 -2.56 42.44
CA ASP A 799 62.22 -3.23 41.81
C ASP A 799 62.43 -2.68 40.38
N LEU A 800 63.43 -1.79 40.27
CA LEU A 800 64.15 -1.49 39.03
C LEU A 800 64.96 -2.71 38.58
N PRO A 801 65.29 -2.79 37.29
CA PRO A 801 66.69 -2.91 36.88
C PRO A 801 67.26 -1.58 36.42
#